data_AF-A0A166ZJB5-F1
#
_entry.id   AF-A0A166ZJB5-F1
#
_cell.length_a   1.000
_cell.length_b   1.000
_cell.length_c   1.000
_cell.angle_alpha   90.00
_cell.angle_beta   90.00
_cell.angle_gamma   90.00
#
_symmetry.space_group_name_H-M   'P 1'
#
loop_
_entity.id
_entity.type
_entity.pdbx_description
1 polymer ?
#
loop_
_entity_poly.entity_id
_entity_poly.type
_entity_poly.pdbx_seq_one_letter_code
_entity_poly.pdbx_strand_id
1 'polypeptide(L)'
;MVSIKFIGVKGLAAASAGLFSLASCAPMSASHATSITEAVTDSTNVATTSTPPSAQTMTVSDNDMLQSLSPIPDSNVPGEAEETGELVHRVAGLFGVTTAQMVKVQLEKTDPELAEPANGVRPDEATSKLTNLTLLGGLGLEAEIGIDPATMMEEDYDERKNKMFMKRRQQKDKLMVGLVNGTPYTWKRIGLEFNDMHREITKTFRQVILPGEPFAVYARTLSEEAEAMVQYELEGTSEKTWFTLRISSGEPHQVTVEYGGALETVANGDEGKRGSVVDLNVDRGVSCATFYLTGSEGRFLSNDAPANWMHTMLEEIGNYTLLDVMLPRSHHAGMYTLNGGVGIGFGGRGNTWTQDFSVYDQLKVGGVRVIDSRLVLTRRRRQVFESHGSKIAGVFHGSLGVSHDSMINQINRFNDEYPGELIIIDVDGHEMRDNKKFNQLSSAGVAHVVESFKRLKHRAVLVPGEDIAQIPINRFIGDGKSAVIIRMEEYRIRGLPKGYPGATEGFITNNELPYHKHWSNMDNADRMLKDQTEKLLEYKDGRFRQLYVSDFLLTQKGIAVLFGTPIRVMNEEAWKKLIEAFWGVFRKDVFPNWLAMDAIRGGELRGIAMTVNECLVAKRCGKLGNRAPDAKDIKLADTTTSANATTTESAHHDN
;
A
#
# COMPACT_ATOMS: atom_id res chain seq x y z
N MET A 1 41.05 -48.91 14.28
CA MET A 1 39.77 -49.17 13.60
C MET A 1 38.75 -49.55 14.67
N VAL A 2 38.32 -48.60 15.51
CA VAL A 2 37.03 -47.84 15.45
C VAL A 2 35.86 -48.83 15.43
N SER A 3 35.14 -49.22 16.50
CA SER A 3 34.73 -48.62 17.79
C SER A 3 34.02 -47.28 17.67
N ILE A 4 32.70 -47.26 17.91
CA ILE A 4 32.01 -46.29 18.77
C ILE A 4 30.75 -46.96 19.36
N LYS A 5 30.64 -46.81 20.67
CA LYS A 5 29.55 -47.22 21.57
C LYS A 5 28.37 -46.25 21.48
N PHE A 6 27.15 -46.74 21.69
CA PHE A 6 26.07 -45.93 22.26
C PHE A 6 25.71 -46.50 23.63
N ILE A 7 25.90 -45.67 24.66
CA ILE A 7 25.41 -45.86 26.03
C ILE A 7 24.15 -45.00 26.14
N GLY A 8 23.06 -45.59 26.63
CA GLY A 8 21.88 -44.86 27.09
C GLY A 8 21.76 -44.93 28.62
N VAL A 9 21.21 -43.87 29.23
CA VAL A 9 20.56 -43.80 30.56
C VAL A 9 19.65 -42.55 30.51
N LYS A 10 18.32 -42.65 30.44
CA LYS A 10 17.28 -42.76 31.49
C LYS A 10 17.16 -41.57 32.47
N GLY A 11 15.95 -41.00 32.55
CA GLY A 11 15.44 -40.20 33.68
C GLY A 11 14.20 -39.36 33.33
N LEU A 12 12.98 -39.87 33.58
CA LEU A 12 11.94 -39.34 34.51
C LEU A 12 11.15 -38.12 33.96
N ALA A 13 9.94 -38.28 33.39
CA ALA A 13 8.61 -38.47 34.00
C ALA A 13 7.93 -37.16 34.49
N ALA A 14 6.85 -36.77 33.79
CA ALA A 14 5.58 -36.28 34.35
C ALA A 14 4.60 -36.03 33.19
N ALA A 15 3.72 -36.99 32.92
CA ALA A 15 2.58 -36.83 32.02
C ALA A 15 1.31 -36.87 32.87
N SER A 16 0.61 -35.73 32.93
CA SER A 16 -0.71 -35.60 33.53
C SER A 16 -1.76 -35.79 32.45
N ALA A 17 -2.59 -36.82 32.61
CA ALA A 17 -3.73 -37.11 31.76
C ALA A 17 -4.86 -36.10 31.98
N GLY A 18 -5.50 -35.68 30.89
CA GLY A 18 -6.77 -34.95 30.90
C GLY A 18 -7.61 -35.40 29.70
N LEU A 19 -8.61 -36.24 29.98
CA LEU A 19 -9.57 -36.77 29.01
C LEU A 19 -10.37 -35.64 28.34
N PHE A 20 -10.58 -35.72 27.03
CA PHE A 20 -11.77 -35.12 26.40
C PHE A 20 -12.52 -36.15 25.57
N SER A 21 -13.82 -36.19 25.85
CA SER A 21 -14.84 -37.10 25.35
C SER A 21 -15.16 -36.82 23.88
N LEU A 22 -15.29 -37.89 23.10
CA LEU A 22 -15.89 -37.91 21.77
C LEU A 22 -17.41 -37.80 21.90
N ALA A 23 -18.02 -36.86 21.20
CA ALA A 23 -19.43 -36.94 20.83
C ALA A 23 -19.65 -36.29 19.45
N SER A 24 -19.84 -37.16 18.47
CA SER A 24 -20.38 -36.84 17.14
C SER A 24 -21.85 -36.46 17.24
N CYS A 25 -22.28 -35.42 16.52
CA CYS A 25 -23.61 -35.35 15.92
C CYS A 25 -23.58 -34.47 14.67
N ALA A 26 -24.27 -34.96 13.65
CA ALA A 26 -24.35 -34.48 12.27
C ALA A 26 -25.41 -33.35 12.12
N PRO A 27 -25.63 -32.80 10.91
CA PRO A 27 -26.20 -31.47 10.69
C PRO A 27 -27.73 -31.45 10.69
N MET A 28 -28.31 -30.30 11.05
CA MET A 28 -29.74 -30.04 10.84
C MET A 28 -29.99 -29.02 9.72
N SER A 29 -31.04 -29.36 8.98
CA SER A 29 -31.59 -28.78 7.76
C SER A 29 -32.15 -27.37 7.92
N ALA A 30 -32.12 -26.64 6.80
CA ALA A 30 -32.91 -25.45 6.53
C ALA A 30 -34.42 -25.72 6.56
N SER A 31 -35.20 -24.73 7.01
CA SER A 31 -36.48 -24.33 6.38
C SER A 31 -37.00 -22.98 6.91
N HIS A 32 -37.20 -22.06 5.95
CA HIS A 32 -38.22 -21.01 5.80
C HIS A 32 -38.95 -20.32 6.99
N ALA A 33 -38.80 -18.99 6.99
CA ALA A 33 -39.82 -17.95 6.70
C ALA A 33 -40.57 -17.20 7.83
N THR A 34 -40.52 -15.87 7.65
CA THR A 34 -41.51 -14.79 7.88
C THR A 34 -41.85 -14.32 9.30
N SER A 35 -41.48 -13.07 9.59
CA SER A 35 -42.45 -11.98 9.81
C SER A 35 -41.73 -10.62 9.74
N ILE A 36 -42.06 -9.84 8.72
CA ILE A 36 -41.68 -8.44 8.55
C ILE A 36 -42.76 -7.61 9.25
N THR A 37 -42.37 -6.72 10.16
CA THR A 37 -43.27 -5.69 10.69
C THR A 37 -42.91 -4.36 10.04
N GLU A 38 -43.90 -3.76 9.39
CA GLU A 38 -43.86 -2.50 8.67
C GLU A 38 -43.56 -1.32 9.61
N ALA A 39 -42.66 -0.43 9.20
CA ALA A 39 -42.55 0.91 9.74
C ALA A 39 -42.93 1.90 8.62
N VAL A 40 -44.08 2.53 8.82
CA VAL A 40 -44.66 3.61 8.02
C VAL A 40 -43.80 4.87 8.20
N THR A 41 -43.33 5.47 7.11
CA THR A 41 -42.85 6.85 7.10
C THR A 41 -43.58 7.65 6.03
N ASP A 42 -44.45 8.54 6.51
CA ASP A 42 -45.15 9.53 5.70
C ASP A 42 -44.15 10.54 5.12
N SER A 43 -44.30 10.80 3.83
CA SER A 43 -43.58 11.82 3.09
C SER A 43 -44.45 13.08 2.99
N THR A 44 -44.03 14.16 3.64
CA THR A 44 -44.56 15.51 3.38
C THR A 44 -43.54 16.32 2.61
N ASN A 45 -43.85 16.54 1.33
CA ASN A 45 -43.19 17.50 0.45
C ASN A 45 -43.45 18.93 0.96
N VAL A 46 -42.40 19.66 1.29
CA VAL A 46 -42.43 21.13 1.42
C VAL A 46 -41.47 21.69 0.38
N ALA A 47 -42.05 22.32 -0.65
CA ALA A 47 -41.34 23.16 -1.59
C ALA A 47 -41.06 24.51 -0.93
N THR A 48 -39.80 24.91 -0.87
CA THR A 48 -39.40 26.30 -0.62
C THR A 48 -38.32 26.71 -1.61
N THR A 49 -38.71 27.62 -2.49
CA THR A 49 -37.85 28.45 -3.35
C THR A 49 -37.02 29.39 -2.50
N SER A 50 -35.69 29.39 -2.68
CA SER A 50 -34.86 30.53 -2.31
C SER A 50 -33.70 30.73 -3.30
N THR A 51 -33.59 31.97 -3.76
CA THR A 51 -32.57 32.55 -4.63
C THR A 51 -31.16 32.49 -4.02
N PRO A 52 -30.09 32.39 -4.84
CA PRO A 52 -28.71 32.30 -4.36
C PRO A 52 -28.14 33.68 -4.01
N PRO A 53 -27.34 33.83 -2.93
CA PRO A 53 -26.54 35.03 -2.72
C PRO A 53 -25.17 34.92 -3.41
N SER A 54 -24.87 35.98 -4.15
CA SER A 54 -23.54 36.53 -4.50
C SER A 54 -22.33 35.89 -3.81
N ALA A 55 -21.50 35.19 -4.60
CA ALA A 55 -20.18 34.72 -4.19
C ALA A 55 -19.20 35.90 -4.01
N GLN A 56 -18.67 36.07 -2.80
CA GLN A 56 -17.46 36.86 -2.56
C GLN A 56 -16.25 35.97 -2.82
N THR A 57 -15.43 36.36 -3.79
CA THR A 57 -14.15 35.73 -4.10
C THR A 57 -13.14 36.12 -3.03
N MET A 58 -12.85 35.23 -2.08
CA MET A 58 -11.65 35.35 -1.26
C MET A 58 -10.49 34.67 -1.98
N THR A 59 -9.60 35.48 -2.54
CA THR A 59 -8.28 35.05 -3.03
C THR A 59 -7.38 34.79 -1.82
N VAL A 60 -7.15 33.52 -1.49
CA VAL A 60 -6.03 33.11 -0.63
C VAL A 60 -4.82 32.92 -1.54
N SER A 61 -3.71 33.58 -1.21
CA SER A 61 -2.47 33.59 -2.00
C SER A 61 -1.67 32.30 -1.76
N ASP A 62 -1.40 31.54 -2.81
CA ASP A 62 -0.64 30.28 -2.79
C ASP A 62 0.84 30.44 -2.34
N ASN A 63 1.36 31.66 -2.21
CA ASN A 63 2.75 31.92 -1.85
C ASN A 63 3.11 31.67 -0.36
N ASP A 64 2.14 31.54 0.55
CA ASP A 64 2.43 31.25 1.98
C ASP A 64 2.72 29.76 2.23
N MET A 65 2.41 28.86 1.28
CA MET A 65 2.52 27.41 1.49
C MET A 65 3.95 26.85 1.43
N LEU A 66 4.87 27.52 0.74
CA LEU A 66 6.27 27.08 0.64
C LEU A 66 7.13 27.54 1.83
N GLN A 67 6.64 28.48 2.66
CA GLN A 67 7.42 29.05 3.77
C GLN A 67 7.23 28.33 5.11
N SER A 68 6.26 27.42 5.24
CA SER A 68 6.08 26.62 6.47
C SER A 68 6.91 25.34 6.51
N LEU A 69 7.69 25.06 5.47
CA LEU A 69 8.67 23.98 5.46
C LEU A 69 10.01 24.55 5.92
N SER A 70 10.55 24.01 7.03
CA SER A 70 11.87 24.38 7.54
C SER A 70 12.93 24.33 6.42
N PRO A 71 13.88 25.30 6.36
CA PRO A 71 14.98 25.24 5.41
C PRO A 71 15.76 23.93 5.56
N ILE A 72 15.85 23.16 4.47
CA ILE A 72 16.63 21.93 4.43
C ILE A 72 18.12 22.32 4.40
N PRO A 73 18.95 21.85 5.33
CA PRO A 73 20.38 22.12 5.27
C PRO A 73 21.02 21.40 4.09
N ASP A 74 21.76 22.14 3.26
CA ASP A 74 22.62 21.58 2.21
C ASP A 74 23.69 20.67 2.84
N SER A 75 23.48 19.36 2.76
CA SER A 75 24.46 18.36 3.17
C SER A 75 25.48 18.14 2.03
N ASN A 76 26.48 19.01 1.97
CA ASN A 76 27.72 18.69 1.28
C ASN A 76 28.45 17.59 2.06
N VAL A 77 28.39 16.36 1.56
CA VAL A 77 29.21 15.24 2.04
C VAL A 77 30.37 15.01 1.04
N PRO A 78 31.62 15.42 1.37
CA PRO A 78 32.79 15.00 0.61
C PRO A 78 33.40 13.75 1.27
N GLY A 79 33.43 12.62 0.55
CA GLY A 79 34.12 11.42 1.06
C GLY A 79 34.08 10.14 0.22
N GLU A 80 33.10 9.93 -0.66
CA GLU A 80 32.89 8.61 -1.32
C GLU A 80 33.46 8.49 -2.76
N ALA A 81 34.10 9.53 -3.30
CA ALA A 81 34.45 9.59 -4.72
C ALA A 81 35.68 8.73 -5.14
N GLU A 82 36.58 8.39 -4.22
CA GLU A 82 37.82 7.66 -4.55
C GLU A 82 37.63 6.13 -4.58
N GLU A 83 36.91 5.54 -3.62
CA GLU A 83 36.64 4.08 -3.62
C GLU A 83 35.71 3.65 -4.76
N THR A 84 34.76 4.51 -5.13
CA THR A 84 33.84 4.26 -6.25
C THR A 84 34.57 4.28 -7.60
N GLY A 85 35.61 5.10 -7.76
CA GLY A 85 36.41 5.18 -9.00
C GLY A 85 37.16 3.89 -9.34
N GLU A 86 37.78 3.24 -8.35
CA GLU A 86 38.52 1.99 -8.56
C GLU A 86 37.59 0.81 -8.84
N LEU A 87 36.47 0.72 -8.13
CA LEU A 87 35.46 -0.32 -8.34
C LEU A 87 34.83 -0.20 -9.73
N VAL A 88 34.46 1.01 -10.15
CA VAL A 88 33.91 1.26 -11.49
C VAL A 88 34.95 0.89 -12.56
N HIS A 89 36.24 1.17 -12.37
CA HIS A 89 37.28 0.78 -13.31
C HIS A 89 37.46 -0.75 -13.42
N ARG A 90 37.41 -1.47 -12.29
CA ARG A 90 37.50 -2.95 -12.29
C ARG A 90 36.29 -3.58 -12.96
N VAL A 91 35.09 -3.08 -12.67
CA VAL A 91 33.84 -3.54 -13.28
C VAL A 91 33.84 -3.23 -14.77
N ALA A 92 34.21 -2.02 -15.19
CA ALA A 92 34.34 -1.64 -16.59
C ALA A 92 35.31 -2.57 -17.35
N GLY A 93 36.46 -2.87 -16.74
CA GLY A 93 37.47 -3.79 -17.29
C GLY A 93 36.98 -5.23 -17.46
N LEU A 94 36.13 -5.74 -16.55
CA LEU A 94 35.51 -7.06 -16.65
C LEU A 94 34.56 -7.19 -17.86
N PHE A 95 34.01 -6.08 -18.35
CA PHE A 95 32.94 -6.08 -19.35
C PHE A 95 33.35 -5.48 -20.70
N GLY A 96 34.62 -5.12 -20.87
CA GLY A 96 35.10 -4.50 -22.12
C GLY A 96 34.39 -3.19 -22.46
N VAL A 97 33.81 -2.52 -21.46
CA VAL A 97 33.20 -1.20 -21.56
C VAL A 97 34.10 -0.19 -20.85
N THR A 98 34.05 1.06 -21.26
CA THR A 98 34.85 2.13 -20.65
C THR A 98 34.21 2.63 -19.36
N THR A 99 35.02 3.15 -18.44
CA THR A 99 34.54 3.90 -17.25
C THR A 99 33.59 5.02 -17.66
N ALA A 100 33.84 5.68 -18.79
CA ALA A 100 32.94 6.68 -19.36
C ALA A 100 31.60 6.10 -19.82
N GLN A 101 31.57 4.87 -20.36
CA GLN A 101 30.33 4.15 -20.67
C GLN A 101 29.59 3.75 -19.40
N MET A 102 30.28 3.29 -18.35
CA MET A 102 29.68 2.97 -17.04
C MET A 102 29.15 4.19 -16.29
N VAL A 103 29.85 5.32 -16.35
CA VAL A 103 29.38 6.62 -15.80
C VAL A 103 28.27 7.21 -16.67
N LYS A 104 28.28 6.95 -17.99
CA LYS A 104 27.13 7.14 -18.89
C LYS A 104 26.05 6.06 -18.79
N VAL A 105 26.19 5.03 -17.95
CA VAL A 105 25.04 4.27 -17.43
C VAL A 105 24.35 5.13 -16.35
N GLN A 106 24.08 6.40 -16.64
CA GLN A 106 22.69 6.81 -16.56
C GLN A 106 22.03 6.03 -17.67
N LEU A 107 21.50 4.84 -17.34
CA LEU A 107 20.82 3.95 -18.27
C LEU A 107 20.11 4.81 -19.32
N GLU A 108 20.56 4.77 -20.57
CA GLU A 108 19.91 5.52 -21.65
C GLU A 108 18.46 5.03 -21.67
N LYS A 109 17.59 5.81 -20.99
CA LYS A 109 16.23 5.45 -20.54
C LYS A 109 16.20 4.29 -19.54
N THR A 110 16.34 4.58 -18.24
CA THR A 110 16.15 3.60 -17.15
C THR A 110 14.74 3.04 -17.00
N ASP A 111 13.79 3.54 -17.78
CA ASP A 111 12.54 2.84 -18.09
C ASP A 111 12.01 3.45 -19.40
N PRO A 112 11.70 2.66 -20.44
CA PRO A 112 10.98 3.18 -21.60
C PRO A 112 9.56 3.67 -21.28
N GLU A 113 9.02 3.48 -20.07
CA GLU A 113 7.72 4.03 -19.62
C GLU A 113 7.63 5.57 -19.72
N LEU A 114 8.74 6.33 -19.71
CA LEU A 114 8.69 7.77 -19.38
C LEU A 114 9.30 8.75 -20.39
N ALA A 115 9.44 8.38 -21.67
CA ALA A 115 9.37 9.44 -22.68
C ALA A 115 7.89 9.85 -22.71
N GLU A 116 7.53 11.01 -22.12
CA GLU A 116 6.15 11.49 -22.16
C GLU A 116 5.55 11.23 -23.55
N PRO A 117 4.36 10.60 -23.66
CA PRO A 117 3.69 10.59 -24.94
C PRO A 117 3.37 12.04 -25.26
N ALA A 118 4.14 12.64 -26.17
CA ALA A 118 3.70 13.83 -26.86
C ALA A 118 2.32 13.50 -27.43
N ASN A 119 1.30 14.19 -26.92
CA ASN A 119 -0.07 14.06 -27.38
C ASN A 119 -0.13 13.98 -28.91
N GLY A 120 -0.62 12.85 -29.45
CA GLY A 120 -1.25 12.82 -30.76
C GLY A 120 -0.39 12.51 -32.00
N VAL A 121 0.66 11.68 -31.95
CA VAL A 121 1.29 11.17 -33.19
C VAL A 121 0.83 9.74 -33.50
N ARG A 122 0.17 9.57 -34.65
CA ARG A 122 -0.23 8.26 -35.21
C ARG A 122 1.00 7.48 -35.69
N PRO A 123 1.08 6.16 -35.43
CA PRO A 123 2.09 5.30 -36.04
C PRO A 123 1.52 4.59 -37.27
N ASP A 124 1.28 5.32 -38.34
CA ASP A 124 0.96 4.79 -39.66
C ASP A 124 2.10 5.07 -40.63
N GLU A 125 3.23 4.38 -40.44
CA GLU A 125 4.21 4.14 -41.52
C GLU A 125 5.23 3.05 -41.11
N ALA A 126 4.85 1.79 -41.24
CA ALA A 126 5.78 0.68 -41.36
C ALA A 126 5.12 -0.48 -42.12
N THR A 127 4.96 -0.33 -43.43
CA THR A 127 4.69 -1.45 -44.32
C THR A 127 5.89 -2.39 -44.38
N SER A 128 5.70 -3.65 -44.00
CA SER A 128 6.42 -4.75 -44.65
C SER A 128 5.51 -5.96 -44.80
N LYS A 129 5.36 -6.39 -46.04
CA LYS A 129 4.65 -7.59 -46.47
C LYS A 129 5.44 -8.82 -46.05
N LEU A 130 4.77 -9.82 -45.47
CA LEU A 130 5.18 -11.21 -45.60
C LEU A 130 3.95 -12.12 -45.54
N THR A 131 3.70 -12.76 -46.68
CA THR A 131 2.65 -13.74 -46.96
C THR A 131 2.98 -15.13 -46.41
N ASN A 132 1.90 -15.82 -46.05
CA ASN A 132 1.68 -17.28 -45.97
C ASN A 132 2.49 -18.11 -44.97
N LEU A 133 1.78 -18.54 -43.91
CA LEU A 133 1.93 -19.90 -43.40
C LEU A 133 0.56 -20.44 -42.95
N THR A 134 0.01 -21.36 -43.73
CA THR A 134 -1.12 -22.21 -43.37
C THR A 134 -0.60 -23.35 -42.49
N LEU A 135 -1.17 -23.55 -41.30
CA LEU A 135 -1.07 -24.84 -40.61
C LEU A 135 -2.40 -25.16 -39.90
N LEU A 136 -3.12 -26.13 -40.49
CA LEU A 136 -4.03 -27.05 -39.79
C LEU A 136 -3.25 -27.76 -38.67
N GLY A 137 -3.80 -28.29 -37.58
CA GLY A 137 -5.14 -28.65 -37.16
C GLY A 137 -5.01 -29.19 -35.72
N GLY A 138 -6.13 -29.38 -35.04
CA GLY A 138 -6.18 -29.44 -33.58
C GLY A 138 -5.53 -30.63 -32.89
N LEU A 139 -5.28 -30.44 -31.60
CA LEU A 139 -5.44 -31.45 -30.55
C LEU A 139 -6.00 -30.73 -29.33
N GLY A 140 -7.26 -31.05 -29.01
CA GLY A 140 -7.82 -30.76 -27.71
C GLY A 140 -7.11 -31.62 -26.68
N LEU A 141 -6.39 -30.96 -25.79
CA LEU A 141 -6.07 -31.47 -24.47
C LEU A 141 -6.31 -30.30 -23.53
N GLU A 142 -7.43 -30.34 -22.81
CA GLU A 142 -7.56 -29.66 -21.53
C GLU A 142 -6.52 -30.29 -20.61
N ALA A 143 -5.30 -29.77 -20.66
CA ALA A 143 -4.34 -30.00 -19.60
C ALA A 143 -4.88 -29.23 -18.40
N GLU A 144 -5.24 -29.95 -17.32
CA GLU A 144 -5.33 -29.33 -16.01
C GLU A 144 -3.98 -28.64 -15.74
N ILE A 145 -3.97 -27.31 -15.87
CA ILE A 145 -2.81 -26.47 -15.58
C ILE A 145 -2.70 -26.40 -14.06
N GLY A 146 -2.21 -27.49 -13.45
CA GLY A 146 -1.73 -27.46 -12.08
C GLY A 146 -0.51 -26.56 -12.00
N ILE A 147 -0.42 -25.75 -10.95
CA ILE A 147 0.80 -24.99 -10.66
C ILE A 147 1.95 -25.99 -10.50
N ASP A 148 3.09 -25.73 -11.14
CA ASP A 148 4.29 -26.55 -10.98
C ASP A 148 4.66 -26.58 -9.48
N PRO A 149 4.66 -27.76 -8.82
CA PRO A 149 4.96 -27.86 -7.38
C PRO A 149 6.31 -27.25 -7.00
N ALA A 150 7.28 -27.24 -7.92
CA ALA A 150 8.56 -26.60 -7.71
C ALA A 150 8.45 -25.07 -7.58
N THR A 151 7.53 -24.45 -8.34
CA THR A 151 7.26 -23.01 -8.28
C THR A 151 6.59 -22.63 -6.96
N MET A 152 5.58 -23.40 -6.52
CA MET A 152 4.94 -23.17 -5.21
C MET A 152 5.95 -23.28 -4.06
N MET A 153 6.82 -24.30 -4.09
CA MET A 153 7.83 -24.50 -3.06
C MET A 153 8.85 -23.34 -3.01
N GLU A 154 9.19 -22.74 -4.15
CA GLU A 154 10.07 -21.57 -4.23
C GLU A 154 9.38 -20.30 -3.70
N GLU A 155 8.12 -20.07 -4.06
CA GLU A 155 7.30 -18.98 -3.53
C GLU A 155 7.18 -19.07 -1.99
N ASP A 156 6.82 -20.25 -1.45
CA ASP A 156 6.74 -20.49 0.00
C ASP A 156 8.10 -20.33 0.72
N TYR A 157 9.19 -20.65 0.03
CA TYR A 157 10.54 -20.47 0.55
C TYR A 157 10.90 -18.99 0.63
N ASP A 158 10.61 -18.23 -0.42
CA ASP A 158 10.87 -16.80 -0.49
C ASP A 158 10.01 -16.00 0.48
N GLU A 159 8.75 -16.37 0.67
CA GLU A 159 7.89 -15.79 1.70
C GLU A 159 8.44 -16.01 3.11
N ARG A 160 8.87 -17.24 3.43
CA ARG A 160 9.51 -17.53 4.73
C ARG A 160 10.81 -16.76 4.92
N LYS A 161 11.61 -16.63 3.86
CA LYS A 161 12.81 -15.80 3.87
C LYS A 161 12.49 -14.33 4.07
N ASN A 162 11.46 -13.80 3.42
CA ASN A 162 11.03 -12.42 3.60
C ASN A 162 10.60 -12.17 5.04
N LYS A 163 9.82 -13.07 5.65
CA LYS A 163 9.45 -12.98 7.07
C LYS A 163 10.67 -12.93 7.98
N MET A 164 11.66 -13.79 7.76
CA MET A 164 12.92 -13.76 8.53
C MET A 164 13.74 -12.49 8.25
N PHE A 165 13.79 -12.02 7.01
CA PHE A 165 14.50 -10.80 6.61
C PHE A 165 13.90 -9.56 7.29
N MET A 166 12.58 -9.41 7.23
CA MET A 166 11.83 -8.32 7.87
C MET A 166 12.09 -8.27 9.37
N LYS A 167 12.01 -9.43 10.06
CA LYS A 167 12.30 -9.53 11.49
C LYS A 167 13.74 -9.13 11.85
N ARG A 168 14.74 -9.53 11.04
CA ARG A 168 16.16 -9.27 11.31
C ARG A 168 16.61 -7.84 11.00
N ARG A 169 15.85 -7.10 10.19
CA ARG A 169 16.23 -5.75 9.73
C ARG A 169 15.92 -4.64 10.71
N GLN A 170 15.05 -4.91 11.68
CA GLN A 170 14.74 -3.92 12.70
C GLN A 170 16.00 -3.53 13.45
N GLN A 171 16.17 -2.23 13.61
CA GLN A 171 17.24 -1.68 14.44
C GLN A 171 16.91 -2.03 15.89
N LYS A 172 17.89 -2.56 16.62
CA LYS A 172 17.69 -3.04 18.00
C LYS A 172 17.59 -1.90 19.02
N ASP A 173 18.20 -0.76 18.69
CA ASP A 173 18.39 0.38 19.58
C ASP A 173 17.41 1.54 19.30
N LYS A 174 16.63 1.45 18.22
CA LYS A 174 15.61 2.45 17.90
C LYS A 174 14.52 1.93 16.96
N LEU A 175 13.32 2.44 17.16
CA LEU A 175 12.18 2.24 16.29
C LEU A 175 11.52 3.58 15.98
N MET A 176 11.12 3.78 14.73
CA MET A 176 10.30 4.94 14.37
C MET A 176 8.82 4.64 14.59
N VAL A 177 8.13 5.54 15.27
CA VAL A 177 6.70 5.43 15.58
C VAL A 177 5.98 6.64 15.01
N GLY A 178 4.90 6.39 14.28
CA GLY A 178 4.04 7.40 13.65
C GLY A 178 2.69 7.49 14.35
N LEU A 179 2.13 8.69 14.44
CA LEU A 179 0.78 8.97 14.88
C LEU A 179 0.08 9.82 13.81
N VAL A 180 -1.06 9.36 13.31
CA VAL A 180 -1.89 10.08 12.36
C VAL A 180 -3.21 10.44 13.04
N ASN A 181 -3.35 11.71 13.40
CA ASN A 181 -4.61 12.23 13.95
C ASN A 181 -5.60 12.52 12.82
N GLY A 182 -6.37 11.51 12.43
CA GLY A 182 -7.49 11.61 11.48
C GLY A 182 -8.82 11.99 12.13
N THR A 183 -8.83 12.54 13.33
CA THR A 183 -10.08 12.87 14.05
C THR A 183 -10.27 14.38 14.17
N PRO A 184 -11.50 14.87 14.43
CA PRO A 184 -11.72 16.30 14.73
C PRO A 184 -11.17 16.72 16.11
N TYR A 185 -10.65 15.77 16.90
CA TYR A 185 -10.29 15.97 18.30
C TYR A 185 -8.80 16.26 18.46
N THR A 186 -8.47 17.16 19.37
CA THR A 186 -7.08 17.38 19.78
C THR A 186 -6.64 16.20 20.65
N TRP A 187 -5.51 15.58 20.32
CA TRP A 187 -4.95 14.53 21.17
C TRP A 187 -4.01 15.15 22.19
N LYS A 188 -4.40 15.10 23.45
CA LYS A 188 -3.61 15.65 24.55
C LYS A 188 -2.96 14.52 25.34
N ARG A 189 -1.65 14.58 25.48
CA ARG A 189 -0.90 13.59 26.25
C ARG A 189 -1.26 13.73 27.73
N ILE A 190 -1.82 12.68 28.33
CA ILE A 190 -2.21 12.67 29.75
C ILE A 190 -1.28 11.82 30.61
N GLY A 191 -0.44 10.98 29.99
CA GLY A 191 0.53 10.15 30.68
C GLY A 191 1.75 9.83 29.81
N LEU A 192 2.91 9.75 30.44
CA LEU A 192 4.14 9.22 29.86
C LEU A 192 4.93 8.51 30.95
N GLU A 193 5.10 7.21 30.79
CA GLU A 193 5.95 6.37 31.64
C GLU A 193 6.97 5.67 30.75
N PHE A 194 8.21 5.52 31.23
CA PHE A 194 9.23 4.78 30.50
C PHE A 194 10.30 4.25 31.44
N ASN A 195 10.87 3.10 31.08
CA ASN A 195 12.05 2.51 31.70
C ASN A 195 13.08 2.19 30.62
N ASP A 196 14.36 2.45 30.90
CA ASP A 196 15.48 2.19 29.99
C ASP A 196 15.31 2.72 28.55
N MET A 197 14.51 3.76 28.38
CA MET A 197 14.41 4.54 27.15
C MET A 197 15.33 5.75 27.23
N HIS A 198 15.81 6.22 26.08
CA HIS A 198 16.57 7.47 26.03
C HIS A 198 15.72 8.64 26.55
N ARG A 199 16.26 9.45 27.47
CA ARG A 199 15.52 10.52 28.20
C ARG A 199 14.82 11.54 27.31
N GLU A 200 15.32 11.72 26.08
CA GLU A 200 14.70 12.61 25.07
C GLU A 200 13.28 12.19 24.69
N ILE A 201 12.83 10.96 24.98
CA ILE A 201 11.45 10.51 24.76
C ILE A 201 10.40 11.45 25.37
N THR A 202 10.73 12.11 26.48
CA THR A 202 9.91 13.14 27.13
C THR A 202 9.65 14.37 26.26
N LYS A 203 10.61 14.71 25.41
CA LYS A 203 10.57 15.83 24.47
C LYS A 203 10.04 15.42 23.10
N THR A 204 10.25 14.17 22.68
CA THR A 204 9.83 13.70 21.35
C THR A 204 8.32 13.48 21.28
N PHE A 205 7.71 12.81 22.27
CA PHE A 205 6.25 12.68 22.33
C PHE A 205 5.62 14.00 22.73
N ARG A 206 4.90 14.64 21.80
CA ARG A 206 4.32 15.97 22.00
C ARG A 206 3.23 15.94 23.05
N GLN A 207 3.08 17.06 23.74
CA GLN A 207 1.99 17.25 24.70
C GLN A 207 0.62 17.34 24.01
N VAL A 208 0.61 17.80 22.76
CA VAL A 208 -0.59 18.04 21.93
C VAL A 208 -0.29 17.61 20.51
N ILE A 209 -1.24 16.90 19.88
CA ILE A 209 -1.24 16.61 18.44
C ILE A 209 -2.59 17.09 17.89
N LEU A 210 -2.54 18.04 16.96
CA LEU A 210 -3.73 18.68 16.43
C LEU A 210 -4.43 17.81 15.38
N PRO A 211 -5.73 18.01 15.14
CA PRO A 211 -6.46 17.38 14.04
C PRO A 211 -5.71 17.52 12.71
N GLY A 212 -5.48 16.39 12.04
CA GLY A 212 -4.80 16.32 10.75
C GLY A 212 -3.28 16.45 10.79
N GLU A 213 -2.65 16.62 11.95
CA GLU A 213 -1.20 16.84 12.02
C GLU A 213 -0.40 15.55 11.76
N PRO A 214 0.63 15.56 10.88
CA PRO A 214 1.60 14.48 10.82
C PRO A 214 2.48 14.48 12.06
N PHE A 215 2.66 13.31 12.68
CA PHE A 215 3.59 13.14 13.78
C PHE A 215 4.35 11.83 13.64
N ALA A 216 5.68 11.88 13.64
CA ALA A 216 6.50 10.68 13.76
C ALA A 216 7.80 10.96 14.52
N VAL A 217 8.27 9.98 15.29
CA VAL A 217 9.43 10.10 16.17
C VAL A 217 10.24 8.81 16.25
N TYR A 218 11.53 8.93 16.54
CA TYR A 218 12.35 7.77 16.93
C TYR A 218 12.23 7.54 18.43
N ALA A 219 11.73 6.38 18.82
CA ALA A 219 11.85 5.84 20.17
C ALA A 219 13.19 5.08 20.27
N ARG A 220 14.11 5.56 21.10
CA ARG A 220 15.43 4.95 21.30
C ARG A 220 15.47 4.16 22.61
N THR A 221 15.90 2.92 22.53
CA THR A 221 16.02 1.98 23.65
C THR A 221 17.47 1.96 24.16
N LEU A 222 17.66 1.78 25.47
CA LEU A 222 18.99 1.67 26.11
C LEU A 222 19.31 0.22 26.50
N SER A 223 18.31 -0.65 26.55
CA SER A 223 18.43 -2.08 26.88
C SER A 223 17.40 -2.91 26.09
N GLU A 224 17.50 -4.24 26.21
CA GLU A 224 16.52 -5.19 25.66
C GLU A 224 15.24 -5.29 26.53
N GLU A 225 15.20 -4.63 27.69
CA GLU A 225 14.06 -4.55 28.61
C GLU A 225 13.41 -3.15 28.63
N ALA A 226 13.80 -2.28 27.71
CA ALA A 226 13.29 -0.93 27.58
C ALA A 226 11.80 -0.91 27.22
N GLU A 227 11.05 -0.03 27.89
CA GLU A 227 9.60 0.11 27.68
C GLU A 227 9.19 1.58 27.79
N ALA A 228 8.19 1.98 27.01
CA ALA A 228 7.47 3.24 27.15
C ALA A 228 5.97 3.03 27.02
N MET A 229 5.20 3.78 27.81
CA MET A 229 3.75 3.93 27.67
C MET A 229 3.41 5.41 27.53
N VAL A 230 2.73 5.77 26.45
CA VAL A 230 2.31 7.14 26.15
C VAL A 230 0.79 7.14 25.99
N GLN A 231 0.10 7.91 26.82
CA GLN A 231 -1.35 7.96 26.82
C GLN A 231 -1.85 9.31 26.30
N TYR A 232 -2.80 9.28 25.36
CA TYR A 232 -3.45 10.47 24.79
C TYR A 232 -4.96 10.42 25.00
N GLU A 233 -5.52 11.51 25.47
CA GLU A 233 -6.96 11.76 25.55
C GLU A 233 -7.42 12.57 24.34
N LEU A 234 -8.61 12.25 23.81
CA LEU A 234 -9.25 12.98 22.72
C LEU A 234 -10.09 14.12 23.33
N GLU A 235 -9.58 15.35 23.31
CA GLU A 235 -10.31 16.50 23.85
C GLU A 235 -11.50 16.87 22.95
N GLY A 236 -12.69 16.96 23.55
CA GLY A 236 -13.94 17.37 22.88
C GLY A 236 -14.90 16.22 22.57
N THR A 237 -14.58 14.98 22.94
CA THR A 237 -15.54 13.86 22.94
C THR A 237 -16.56 14.02 24.07
N SER A 238 -17.78 13.49 23.88
CA SER A 238 -18.85 13.57 24.88
C SER A 238 -18.58 12.72 26.11
N GLU A 239 -17.94 11.56 25.91
CA GLU A 239 -17.41 10.71 26.97
C GLU A 239 -15.89 10.68 26.93
N LYS A 240 -15.26 10.45 28.09
CA LYS A 240 -13.80 10.37 28.19
C LYS A 240 -13.29 9.25 27.29
N THR A 241 -12.50 9.62 26.29
CA THR A 241 -11.99 8.74 25.23
C THR A 241 -10.47 8.90 25.13
N TRP A 242 -9.73 7.80 25.17
CA TRP A 242 -8.27 7.85 25.15
C TRP A 242 -7.66 6.57 24.55
N PHE A 243 -6.38 6.63 24.22
CA PHE A 243 -5.60 5.44 23.86
C PHE A 243 -4.23 5.46 24.54
N THR A 244 -3.66 4.27 24.77
CA THR A 244 -2.29 4.12 25.30
C THR A 244 -1.42 3.41 24.26
N LEU A 245 -0.42 4.12 23.75
CA LEU A 245 0.64 3.54 22.94
C LEU A 245 1.70 2.92 23.86
N ARG A 246 1.95 1.62 23.71
CA ARG A 246 3.04 0.91 24.38
C ARG A 246 4.14 0.57 23.38
N ILE A 247 5.38 0.82 23.75
CA ILE A 247 6.58 0.49 22.97
C ILE A 247 7.48 -0.35 23.86
N SER A 248 7.85 -1.54 23.40
CA SER A 248 8.74 -2.44 24.15
C SER A 248 9.90 -2.88 23.26
N SER A 249 11.10 -2.89 23.82
CA SER A 249 12.27 -3.49 23.15
C SER A 249 12.09 -4.99 22.98
N GLY A 250 12.67 -5.52 21.90
CA GLY A 250 12.63 -6.94 21.60
C GLY A 250 13.25 -7.23 20.23
N GLU A 251 13.29 -8.51 19.89
CA GLU A 251 13.65 -8.97 18.54
C GLU A 251 12.51 -9.81 17.95
N PRO A 252 11.51 -9.17 17.32
CA PRO A 252 11.38 -7.75 16.98
C PRO A 252 10.90 -6.87 18.15
N HIS A 253 11.02 -5.54 18.01
CA HIS A 253 10.33 -4.59 18.88
C HIS A 253 8.82 -4.85 18.85
N GLN A 254 8.12 -4.51 19.93
CA GLN A 254 6.66 -4.55 19.97
C GLN A 254 6.11 -3.14 20.13
N VAL A 255 5.08 -2.80 19.34
CA VAL A 255 4.31 -1.57 19.51
C VAL A 255 2.84 -1.93 19.49
N THR A 256 2.14 -1.60 20.57
CA THR A 256 0.71 -1.85 20.70
C THR A 256 -0.04 -0.59 21.08
N VAL A 257 -1.34 -0.57 20.81
CA VAL A 257 -2.25 0.51 21.21
C VAL A 257 -3.44 -0.09 21.95
N GLU A 258 -3.62 0.32 23.19
CA GLU A 258 -4.80 -0.02 24.00
C GLU A 258 -5.89 1.04 23.84
N TYR A 259 -7.13 0.62 23.59
CA TYR A 259 -8.29 1.50 23.52
C TYR A 259 -8.92 1.69 24.88
N GLY A 260 -9.08 2.95 25.29
CA GLY A 260 -9.52 3.30 26.63
C GLY A 260 -10.67 4.29 26.69
N GLY A 261 -11.35 4.30 27.83
CA GLY A 261 -12.54 5.13 28.01
C GLY A 261 -13.68 4.65 27.13
N ALA A 262 -14.27 5.53 26.32
CA ALA A 262 -15.31 5.19 25.34
C ALA A 262 -14.77 4.91 23.92
N LEU A 263 -13.45 4.73 23.75
CA LEU A 263 -12.88 4.47 22.43
C LEU A 263 -13.28 3.09 21.91
N GLU A 264 -13.99 3.08 20.79
CA GLU A 264 -14.33 1.89 19.99
C GLU A 264 -14.18 2.20 18.50
N THR A 265 -13.84 1.19 17.71
CA THR A 265 -13.57 1.30 16.27
C THR A 265 -14.43 0.31 15.48
N VAL A 266 -14.58 0.57 14.18
CA VAL A 266 -15.24 -0.32 13.23
C VAL A 266 -14.24 -1.40 12.80
N ALA A 267 -14.08 -2.41 13.64
CA ALA A 267 -13.27 -3.59 13.39
C ALA A 267 -14.14 -4.84 13.19
N ASN A 268 -13.50 -5.94 12.79
CA ASN A 268 -14.15 -7.25 12.83
C ASN A 268 -14.05 -7.84 14.24
N GLY A 269 -15.20 -8.01 14.91
CA GLY A 269 -15.28 -8.75 16.17
C GLY A 269 -14.87 -7.93 17.41
N ASP A 270 -14.02 -8.50 18.26
CA ASP A 270 -13.66 -7.92 19.56
C ASP A 270 -12.46 -6.96 19.50
N GLU A 271 -11.72 -6.92 18.38
CA GLU A 271 -10.49 -6.12 18.23
C GLU A 271 -10.75 -4.62 18.30
N GLY A 272 -11.95 -4.16 17.96
CA GLY A 272 -12.34 -2.74 18.01
C GLY A 272 -13.11 -2.30 19.24
N LYS A 273 -13.25 -3.18 20.23
CA LYS A 273 -14.02 -2.87 21.45
C LYS A 273 -13.17 -2.13 22.47
N ARG A 274 -13.84 -1.45 23.40
CA ARG A 274 -13.18 -0.85 24.56
C ARG A 274 -12.28 -1.85 25.28
N GLY A 275 -11.06 -1.43 25.59
CA GLY A 275 -10.06 -2.24 26.29
C GLY A 275 -9.31 -3.22 25.40
N SER A 276 -9.59 -3.24 24.09
CA SER A 276 -8.81 -4.02 23.14
C SER A 276 -7.39 -3.48 23.02
N VAL A 277 -6.46 -4.35 22.62
CA VAL A 277 -5.07 -4.01 22.37
C VAL A 277 -4.73 -4.41 20.95
N VAL A 278 -4.34 -3.42 20.14
CA VAL A 278 -4.02 -3.61 18.73
C VAL A 278 -2.51 -3.59 18.55
N ASP A 279 -1.98 -4.62 17.88
CA ASP A 279 -0.56 -4.70 17.52
C ASP A 279 -0.31 -3.94 16.21
N LEU A 280 0.69 -3.06 16.20
CA LEU A 280 1.12 -2.35 14.99
C LEU A 280 2.01 -3.22 14.08
N ASN A 281 2.15 -4.51 14.40
CA ASN A 281 2.76 -5.57 13.60
C ASN A 281 4.19 -5.22 13.17
N VAL A 282 4.97 -4.74 14.13
CA VAL A 282 6.36 -4.32 13.90
C VAL A 282 7.15 -5.47 13.29
N ASP A 283 6.92 -6.69 13.77
CA ASP A 283 7.47 -7.97 13.29
C ASP A 283 7.35 -8.21 11.77
N ARG A 284 6.44 -7.49 11.10
CA ARG A 284 6.29 -7.48 9.63
C ARG A 284 7.22 -6.50 8.91
N GLY A 285 8.24 -5.98 9.60
CA GLY A 285 9.31 -5.17 9.02
C GLY A 285 8.91 -3.74 8.65
N VAL A 286 7.82 -3.23 9.21
CA VAL A 286 7.37 -1.85 9.04
C VAL A 286 8.51 -0.88 9.35
N SER A 287 8.65 0.16 8.52
CA SER A 287 9.73 1.15 8.68
C SER A 287 9.37 2.23 9.70
N CYS A 288 8.07 2.44 9.89
CA CYS A 288 7.49 3.36 10.86
C CYS A 288 6.20 2.73 11.40
N ALA A 289 6.23 2.22 12.63
CA ALA A 289 5.06 1.64 13.27
C ALA A 289 4.03 2.74 13.52
N THR A 290 3.00 2.80 12.67
CA THR A 290 2.11 3.96 12.62
C THR A 290 0.74 3.61 13.19
N PHE A 291 0.34 4.32 14.24
CA PHE A 291 -1.04 4.33 14.71
C PHE A 291 -1.82 5.41 13.98
N TYR A 292 -2.95 5.03 13.38
CA TYR A 292 -3.90 5.97 12.80
C TYR A 292 -5.25 5.77 13.47
N LEU A 293 -5.90 6.88 13.78
CA LEU A 293 -7.28 6.88 14.25
C LEU A 293 -8.01 7.96 13.46
N THR A 294 -9.09 7.56 12.79
CA THR A 294 -9.83 8.42 11.88
C THR A 294 -11.33 8.31 12.10
N GLY A 295 -12.08 9.34 11.70
CA GLY A 295 -13.52 9.44 11.93
C GLY A 295 -13.86 10.28 13.16
N SER A 296 -15.04 10.06 13.72
CA SER A 296 -15.56 10.82 14.87
C SER A 296 -16.22 9.92 15.90
N GLU A 297 -16.56 10.47 17.06
CA GLU A 297 -17.28 9.74 18.12
C GLU A 297 -18.50 9.01 17.57
N GLY A 298 -18.65 7.74 17.97
CA GLY A 298 -19.65 6.81 17.46
C GLY A 298 -19.21 5.97 16.26
N ARG A 299 -18.13 6.35 15.55
CA ARG A 299 -17.60 5.58 14.42
C ARG A 299 -16.14 5.94 14.12
N PHE A 300 -15.21 5.35 14.87
CA PHE A 300 -13.79 5.46 14.55
C PHE A 300 -13.31 4.31 13.66
N LEU A 301 -12.28 4.55 12.87
CA LEU A 301 -11.55 3.54 12.10
C LEU A 301 -10.08 3.61 12.52
N SER A 302 -9.39 2.46 12.55
CA SER A 302 -8.04 2.34 13.08
C SER A 302 -7.29 1.15 12.47
N ASN A 303 -6.11 0.81 13.00
CA ASN A 303 -5.21 -0.25 12.53
C ASN A 303 -5.85 -1.65 12.48
N ASP A 304 -6.88 -1.88 13.27
CA ASP A 304 -7.73 -3.08 13.34
C ASP A 304 -8.81 -3.15 12.24
N ALA A 305 -8.78 -2.21 11.29
CA ALA A 305 -9.62 -2.25 10.12
C ALA A 305 -9.57 -3.61 9.42
N PRO A 306 -10.74 -4.13 8.98
CA PRO A 306 -10.81 -5.45 8.38
C PRO A 306 -10.15 -5.48 7.00
N ALA A 307 -9.86 -6.69 6.51
CA ALA A 307 -9.23 -6.85 5.21
C ALA A 307 -10.13 -6.38 4.05
N ASN A 308 -11.46 -6.42 4.20
CA ASN A 308 -12.46 -5.83 3.31
C ASN A 308 -12.83 -4.39 3.73
N TRP A 309 -11.82 -3.53 3.81
CA TRP A 309 -12.00 -2.17 4.28
C TRP A 309 -12.87 -1.31 3.35
N MET A 310 -12.86 -1.54 2.03
CA MET A 310 -13.71 -0.75 1.11
C MET A 310 -15.19 -1.04 1.35
N HIS A 311 -15.54 -2.32 1.54
CA HIS A 311 -16.90 -2.72 1.88
C HIS A 311 -17.34 -2.14 3.23
N THR A 312 -16.44 -2.11 4.21
CA THR A 312 -16.71 -1.57 5.55
C THR A 312 -16.98 -0.06 5.52
N MET A 313 -16.37 0.65 4.58
CA MET A 313 -16.53 2.08 4.35
C MET A 313 -17.56 2.42 3.26
N LEU A 314 -18.33 1.44 2.77
CA LEU A 314 -19.15 1.62 1.57
C LEU A 314 -20.28 2.64 1.76
N GLU A 315 -20.76 2.81 2.99
CA GLU A 315 -21.71 3.88 3.33
C GLU A 315 -21.11 5.27 3.11
N GLU A 316 -19.83 5.43 3.40
CA GLU A 316 -19.10 6.69 3.27
C GLU A 316 -18.61 6.94 1.85
N ILE A 317 -18.05 5.92 1.19
CA ILE A 317 -17.37 6.08 -0.11
C ILE A 317 -18.21 5.65 -1.31
N GLY A 318 -19.32 4.93 -1.09
CA GLY A 318 -20.07 4.27 -2.17
C GLY A 318 -20.61 5.21 -3.24
N ASN A 319 -20.95 6.44 -2.88
CA ASN A 319 -21.46 7.45 -3.81
C ASN A 319 -20.37 8.29 -4.49
N TYR A 320 -19.11 8.10 -4.10
CA TYR A 320 -17.96 8.75 -4.69
C TYR A 320 -17.36 7.91 -5.82
N THR A 321 -16.66 8.55 -6.75
CA THR A 321 -16.08 7.91 -7.93
C THR A 321 -14.62 7.50 -7.72
N LEU A 322 -14.02 6.81 -8.69
CA LEU A 322 -12.57 6.53 -8.66
C LEU A 322 -11.71 7.80 -8.74
N LEU A 323 -12.24 8.89 -9.30
CA LEU A 323 -11.58 10.22 -9.29
C LEU A 323 -11.65 10.92 -7.92
N ASP A 324 -12.55 10.49 -7.05
CA ASP A 324 -12.75 11.09 -5.74
C ASP A 324 -12.02 10.34 -4.64
N VAL A 325 -11.85 9.02 -4.76
CA VAL A 325 -11.24 8.20 -3.71
C VAL A 325 -9.73 8.01 -3.90
N MET A 326 -9.05 7.72 -2.79
CA MET A 326 -7.68 7.23 -2.76
C MET A 326 -7.65 5.70 -2.64
N LEU A 327 -6.90 5.04 -3.52
CA LEU A 327 -6.65 3.59 -3.49
C LEU A 327 -5.15 3.31 -3.32
N PRO A 328 -4.78 2.40 -2.40
CA PRO A 328 -3.45 1.83 -2.31
C PRO A 328 -3.05 1.06 -3.58
N ARG A 329 -1.87 1.38 -4.14
CA ARG A 329 -1.26 0.69 -5.29
C ARG A 329 0.05 0.01 -4.89
N SER A 330 0.30 -1.18 -5.41
CA SER A 330 1.57 -1.89 -5.23
C SER A 330 2.34 -1.89 -6.55
N HIS A 331 3.57 -1.38 -6.54
CA HIS A 331 4.44 -1.27 -7.71
C HIS A 331 5.18 -2.59 -7.98
N HIS A 332 5.17 -3.07 -9.24
CA HIS A 332 5.61 -4.44 -9.59
C HIS A 332 5.13 -5.48 -8.58
N ALA A 333 3.81 -5.57 -8.38
CA ALA A 333 3.21 -6.25 -7.23
C ALA A 333 3.62 -7.72 -7.09
N GLY A 334 3.93 -8.39 -8.20
CA GLY A 334 4.37 -9.79 -8.21
C GLY A 334 5.85 -10.04 -7.97
N MET A 335 6.66 -9.00 -7.81
CA MET A 335 8.09 -9.12 -7.54
C MET A 335 8.35 -9.25 -6.03
N TYR A 336 7.69 -10.21 -5.38
CA TYR A 336 7.93 -10.59 -3.98
C TYR A 336 8.67 -11.92 -3.82
N THR A 337 8.96 -12.58 -4.93
CA THR A 337 9.66 -13.86 -5.07
C THR A 337 10.53 -13.78 -6.32
N LEU A 338 11.54 -14.65 -6.45
CA LEU A 338 12.29 -14.81 -7.70
C LEU A 338 12.13 -16.22 -8.25
N ASN A 339 11.39 -16.38 -9.35
CA ASN A 339 11.24 -17.67 -9.99
C ASN A 339 12.54 -18.10 -10.69
N GLY A 340 13.03 -19.30 -10.36
CA GLY A 340 14.28 -19.85 -10.87
C GLY A 340 15.52 -19.43 -10.08
N GLY A 341 15.37 -18.74 -8.96
CA GLY A 341 16.40 -18.46 -7.96
C GLY A 341 17.56 -17.54 -8.37
N VAL A 342 17.77 -17.33 -9.67
CA VAL A 342 18.81 -16.48 -10.26
C VAL A 342 18.19 -15.48 -11.22
N GLY A 343 18.58 -14.22 -11.11
CA GLY A 343 18.21 -13.22 -12.10
C GLY A 343 18.95 -13.43 -13.42
N ILE A 344 18.47 -12.74 -14.44
CA ILE A 344 18.99 -12.73 -15.79
C ILE A 344 20.01 -11.59 -15.90
N GLY A 345 21.21 -11.89 -16.38
CA GLY A 345 22.28 -10.91 -16.49
C GLY A 345 22.70 -10.38 -15.13
N PHE A 346 22.43 -9.10 -14.87
CA PHE A 346 22.74 -8.44 -13.60
C PHE A 346 21.51 -8.28 -12.70
N GLY A 347 20.35 -8.79 -13.12
CA GLY A 347 19.17 -8.83 -12.28
C GLY A 347 19.38 -9.77 -11.10
N GLY A 348 18.75 -9.44 -9.98
CA GLY A 348 18.76 -10.27 -8.79
C GLY A 348 17.98 -9.63 -7.64
N ARG A 349 18.07 -10.28 -6.49
CA ARG A 349 17.30 -9.92 -5.28
C ARG A 349 17.50 -8.46 -4.84
N GLY A 350 18.66 -7.88 -5.12
CA GLY A 350 18.97 -6.49 -4.77
C GLY A 350 18.26 -5.44 -5.65
N ASN A 351 18.02 -5.73 -6.93
CA ASN A 351 17.64 -4.71 -7.91
C ASN A 351 16.40 -5.05 -8.74
N THR A 352 15.79 -6.21 -8.52
CA THR A 352 14.52 -6.55 -9.17
C THR A 352 13.40 -6.83 -8.19
N TRP A 353 13.74 -7.08 -6.92
CA TRP A 353 12.79 -7.46 -5.89
C TRP A 353 12.20 -6.23 -5.23
N THR A 354 10.92 -5.94 -5.49
CA THR A 354 10.26 -4.70 -5.07
C THR A 354 9.30 -4.89 -3.90
N GLN A 355 8.76 -6.09 -3.69
CA GLN A 355 7.73 -6.35 -2.67
C GLN A 355 8.14 -7.37 -1.59
N ASP A 356 7.66 -7.16 -0.37
CA ASP A 356 7.93 -8.03 0.78
C ASP A 356 6.85 -9.11 0.95
N PHE A 357 5.59 -8.72 0.72
CA PHE A 357 4.42 -9.59 0.85
C PHE A 357 4.03 -10.24 -0.47
N SER A 358 3.39 -11.41 -0.39
CA SER A 358 2.67 -12.01 -1.50
C SER A 358 1.53 -11.10 -1.97
N VAL A 359 1.02 -11.31 -3.19
CA VAL A 359 -0.12 -10.51 -3.70
C VAL A 359 -1.33 -10.64 -2.76
N TYR A 360 -1.58 -11.84 -2.22
CA TYR A 360 -2.64 -12.04 -1.23
C TYR A 360 -2.42 -11.20 0.04
N ASP A 361 -1.21 -11.18 0.61
CA ASP A 361 -0.92 -10.40 1.81
C ASP A 361 -0.87 -8.89 1.54
N GLN A 362 -0.48 -8.47 0.32
CA GLN A 362 -0.61 -7.07 -0.10
C GLN A 362 -2.07 -6.60 -0.11
N LEU A 363 -3.00 -7.42 -0.61
CA LEU A 363 -4.45 -7.14 -0.61
C LEU A 363 -5.02 -7.15 0.82
N LYS A 364 -4.68 -8.18 1.60
CA LYS A 364 -5.23 -8.44 2.94
C LYS A 364 -4.70 -7.50 4.01
N VAL A 365 -3.37 -7.40 4.10
CA VAL A 365 -2.67 -6.66 5.15
C VAL A 365 -2.38 -5.24 4.69
N GLY A 366 -1.77 -5.10 3.51
CA GLY A 366 -1.41 -3.80 2.93
C GLY A 366 -2.60 -2.94 2.49
N GLY A 367 -3.77 -3.56 2.32
CA GLY A 367 -4.99 -2.91 1.81
C GLY A 367 -4.90 -2.50 0.34
N VAL A 368 -3.97 -3.09 -0.42
CA VAL A 368 -3.76 -2.82 -1.86
C VAL A 368 -5.05 -3.09 -2.63
N ARG A 369 -5.43 -2.18 -3.54
CA ARG A 369 -6.58 -2.35 -4.45
C ARG A 369 -6.23 -2.11 -5.91
N VAL A 370 -5.00 -1.65 -6.18
CA VAL A 370 -4.44 -1.53 -7.52
C VAL A 370 -3.13 -2.32 -7.60
N ILE A 371 -3.07 -3.28 -8.51
CA ILE A 371 -1.92 -4.17 -8.72
C ILE A 371 -1.23 -3.74 -10.00
N ASP A 372 0.01 -3.24 -9.90
CA ASP A 372 0.89 -3.01 -11.07
C ASP A 372 1.47 -4.36 -11.54
N SER A 373 1.12 -4.76 -12.76
CA SER A 373 1.43 -6.08 -13.32
C SER A 373 2.25 -5.96 -14.60
N ARG A 374 3.44 -6.57 -14.64
CA ARG A 374 4.43 -6.43 -15.71
C ARG A 374 4.92 -7.79 -16.19
N LEU A 375 4.36 -8.27 -17.30
CA LEU A 375 4.32 -9.70 -17.60
C LEU A 375 5.33 -10.19 -18.66
N VAL A 376 6.03 -11.29 -18.37
CA VAL A 376 6.85 -12.05 -19.33
C VAL A 376 6.22 -13.39 -19.66
N LEU A 377 6.07 -13.71 -20.96
CA LEU A 377 5.67 -15.04 -21.42
C LEU A 377 6.88 -15.92 -21.73
N THR A 378 6.96 -17.06 -21.05
CA THR A 378 8.02 -18.05 -21.25
C THR A 378 7.68 -19.06 -22.34
N ARG A 379 8.53 -19.20 -23.36
CA ARG A 379 8.25 -20.07 -24.52
C ARG A 379 8.29 -21.57 -24.18
N ARG A 380 9.17 -21.99 -23.27
CA ARG A 380 9.39 -23.41 -22.94
C ARG A 380 8.21 -24.04 -22.22
N ARG A 381 7.49 -23.26 -21.40
CA ARG A 381 6.37 -23.75 -20.57
C ARG A 381 5.05 -23.05 -20.88
N ARG A 382 5.04 -22.05 -21.78
CA ARG A 382 3.91 -21.15 -22.02
C ARG A 382 3.36 -20.53 -20.72
N GLN A 383 4.22 -20.36 -19.73
CA GLN A 383 3.89 -19.78 -18.44
C GLN A 383 4.15 -18.29 -18.48
N VAL A 384 3.25 -17.53 -17.87
CA VAL A 384 3.37 -16.08 -17.70
C VAL A 384 3.90 -15.83 -16.30
N PHE A 385 4.86 -14.93 -16.17
CA PHE A 385 5.43 -14.51 -14.90
C PHE A 385 5.41 -12.99 -14.82
N GLU A 386 5.35 -12.49 -13.60
CA GLU A 386 5.72 -11.12 -13.31
C GLU A 386 7.21 -10.91 -13.59
N SER A 387 7.60 -9.67 -13.85
CA SER A 387 8.97 -9.36 -14.20
C SER A 387 9.34 -7.94 -13.81
N HIS A 388 10.63 -7.76 -13.56
CA HIS A 388 11.23 -6.45 -13.40
C HIS A 388 12.66 -6.50 -13.91
N GLY A 389 13.00 -5.53 -14.74
CA GLY A 389 14.30 -5.46 -15.38
C GLY A 389 14.31 -4.49 -16.55
N SER A 390 15.46 -4.36 -17.18
CA SER A 390 15.67 -3.43 -18.29
C SER A 390 16.68 -3.99 -19.27
N LYS A 391 16.70 -3.43 -20.49
CA LYS A 391 17.71 -3.79 -21.49
C LYS A 391 18.92 -2.86 -21.37
N ILE A 392 20.10 -3.42 -21.13
CA ILE A 392 21.38 -2.73 -21.14
C ILE A 392 22.17 -3.25 -22.34
N ALA A 393 22.60 -2.35 -23.23
CA ALA A 393 23.26 -2.71 -24.48
C ALA A 393 22.52 -3.79 -25.30
N GLY A 394 21.18 -3.76 -25.28
CA GLY A 394 20.32 -4.71 -25.99
C GLY A 394 20.11 -6.07 -25.29
N VAL A 395 20.78 -6.32 -24.17
CA VAL A 395 20.64 -7.53 -23.35
C VAL A 395 19.74 -7.23 -22.16
N PHE A 396 18.82 -8.13 -21.82
CA PHE A 396 17.95 -7.94 -20.66
C PHE A 396 18.68 -8.29 -19.36
N HIS A 397 18.56 -7.41 -18.37
CA HIS A 397 19.02 -7.60 -17.01
C HIS A 397 17.82 -7.42 -16.09
N GLY A 398 17.42 -8.48 -15.40
CA GLY A 398 16.16 -8.48 -14.66
C GLY A 398 15.89 -9.83 -14.02
N SER A 399 14.70 -10.01 -13.45
CA SER A 399 14.27 -11.29 -12.88
C SER A 399 12.80 -11.54 -13.17
N LEU A 400 12.40 -12.81 -13.04
CA LEU A 400 11.01 -13.22 -13.06
C LEU A 400 10.49 -13.35 -11.63
N GLY A 401 9.31 -12.83 -11.38
CA GLY A 401 8.61 -12.86 -10.09
C GLY A 401 7.64 -14.03 -10.00
N VAL A 402 6.52 -13.78 -9.30
CA VAL A 402 5.44 -14.76 -9.14
C VAL A 402 4.91 -15.23 -10.49
N SER A 403 4.50 -16.50 -10.54
CA SER A 403 3.75 -17.00 -11.70
C SER A 403 2.37 -16.33 -11.79
N HIS A 404 1.89 -16.08 -13.01
CA HIS A 404 0.58 -15.50 -13.22
C HIS A 404 -0.55 -16.40 -12.68
N ASP A 405 -0.36 -17.73 -12.76
CA ASP A 405 -1.29 -18.70 -12.17
C ASP A 405 -1.40 -18.52 -10.64
N SER A 406 -0.26 -18.36 -9.94
CA SER A 406 -0.24 -18.09 -8.50
C SER A 406 -0.86 -16.73 -8.17
N MET A 407 -0.54 -15.67 -8.92
CA MET A 407 -1.17 -14.35 -8.74
C MET A 407 -2.69 -14.40 -8.87
N ILE A 408 -3.23 -15.06 -9.90
CA ILE A 408 -4.68 -15.21 -10.09
C ILE A 408 -5.30 -15.99 -8.93
N ASN A 409 -4.66 -17.07 -8.48
CA ASN A 409 -5.16 -17.85 -7.35
C ASN A 409 -5.18 -17.06 -6.04
N GLN A 410 -4.17 -16.22 -5.81
CA GLN A 410 -4.11 -15.33 -4.65
C GLN A 410 -5.21 -14.27 -4.66
N ILE A 411 -5.48 -13.64 -5.81
CA ILE A 411 -6.57 -12.66 -5.98
C ILE A 411 -7.94 -13.34 -5.80
N ASN A 412 -8.14 -14.50 -6.43
CA ASN A 412 -9.38 -15.27 -6.29
C ASN A 412 -9.62 -15.67 -4.82
N ARG A 413 -8.59 -16.16 -4.14
CA ARG A 413 -8.65 -16.51 -2.72
C ARG A 413 -9.01 -15.31 -1.86
N PHE A 414 -8.40 -14.14 -2.11
CA PHE A 414 -8.74 -12.93 -1.39
C PHE A 414 -10.22 -12.58 -1.55
N ASN A 415 -10.76 -12.59 -2.78
CA ASN A 415 -12.17 -12.30 -3.02
C ASN A 415 -13.13 -13.35 -2.42
N ASP A 416 -12.72 -14.63 -2.38
CA ASP A 416 -13.51 -15.69 -1.75
C ASP A 416 -13.57 -15.51 -0.21
N GLU A 417 -12.48 -15.03 0.41
CA GLU A 417 -12.40 -14.81 1.87
C GLU A 417 -12.95 -13.44 2.32
N TYR A 418 -12.85 -12.42 1.45
CA TYR A 418 -13.16 -11.02 1.74
C TYR A 418 -13.98 -10.41 0.59
N PRO A 419 -15.26 -10.79 0.44
CA PRO A 419 -16.11 -10.28 -0.63
C PRO A 419 -16.42 -8.79 -0.45
N GLY A 420 -16.82 -8.13 -1.55
CA GLY A 420 -17.24 -6.73 -1.54
C GLY A 420 -16.12 -5.73 -1.83
N GLU A 421 -15.00 -6.20 -2.39
CA GLU A 421 -13.83 -5.35 -2.67
C GLU A 421 -13.63 -5.13 -4.18
N LEU A 422 -13.10 -3.95 -4.53
CA LEU A 422 -12.72 -3.61 -5.90
C LEU A 422 -11.23 -3.82 -6.09
N ILE A 423 -10.84 -4.63 -7.08
CA ILE A 423 -9.43 -4.87 -7.43
C ILE A 423 -9.22 -4.46 -8.89
N ILE A 424 -8.26 -3.57 -9.11
CA ILE A 424 -7.83 -3.15 -10.45
C ILE A 424 -6.44 -3.75 -10.70
N ILE A 425 -6.32 -4.55 -11.76
CA ILE A 425 -5.04 -5.03 -12.27
C ILE A 425 -4.65 -4.10 -13.41
N ASP A 426 -3.66 -3.25 -13.16
CA ASP A 426 -3.10 -2.32 -14.13
C ASP A 426 -1.91 -3.01 -14.82
N VAL A 427 -2.15 -3.50 -16.04
CA VAL A 427 -1.13 -4.22 -16.81
C VAL A 427 -0.31 -3.23 -17.61
N ASP A 428 0.97 -3.11 -17.28
CA ASP A 428 1.94 -2.34 -18.05
C ASP A 428 2.18 -3.06 -19.38
N GLY A 429 1.67 -2.46 -20.46
CA GLY A 429 1.86 -2.96 -21.80
C GLY A 429 3.32 -2.85 -22.26
N HIS A 430 4.03 -1.78 -21.91
CA HIS A 430 5.41 -1.54 -22.35
C HIS A 430 6.36 -2.66 -21.90
N GLU A 431 6.09 -3.22 -20.72
CA GLU A 431 6.85 -4.30 -20.10
C GLU A 431 6.34 -5.72 -20.41
N MET A 432 5.32 -5.86 -21.28
CA MET A 432 4.88 -7.16 -21.78
C MET A 432 5.91 -7.78 -22.74
N ARG A 433 6.69 -8.77 -22.27
CA ARG A 433 7.87 -9.28 -23.00
C ARG A 433 7.89 -10.80 -23.23
N ASP A 434 8.59 -11.23 -24.28
CA ASP A 434 8.96 -12.65 -24.46
C ASP A 434 10.16 -13.03 -23.56
N ASN A 435 10.43 -14.32 -23.39
CA ASN A 435 11.58 -14.77 -22.60
C ASN A 435 12.85 -15.09 -23.41
N LYS A 436 12.87 -14.88 -24.73
CA LYS A 436 14.03 -15.25 -25.58
C LYS A 436 14.99 -14.08 -25.73
N LYS A 437 14.44 -12.92 -26.08
CA LYS A 437 15.18 -11.68 -26.27
C LYS A 437 14.59 -10.54 -25.44
N PHE A 438 13.56 -10.83 -24.63
CA PHE A 438 12.82 -9.82 -23.88
C PHE A 438 12.29 -8.71 -24.81
N ASN A 439 11.95 -9.12 -26.02
CA ASN A 439 11.26 -8.29 -26.98
C ASN A 439 9.81 -8.17 -26.57
N GLN A 440 9.13 -7.14 -27.06
CA GLN A 440 7.69 -7.00 -26.85
C GLN A 440 6.95 -8.26 -27.31
N LEU A 441 5.90 -8.63 -26.56
CA LEU A 441 5.09 -9.78 -26.92
C LEU A 441 4.39 -9.59 -28.27
N SER A 442 4.42 -10.65 -29.07
CA SER A 442 3.56 -10.76 -30.25
C SER A 442 2.08 -10.78 -29.87
N SER A 443 1.17 -10.45 -30.79
CA SER A 443 -0.29 -10.48 -30.56
C SER A 443 -0.78 -11.86 -30.07
N ALA A 444 -0.15 -12.95 -30.50
CA ALA A 444 -0.47 -14.30 -30.00
C ALA A 444 -0.04 -14.51 -28.53
N GLY A 445 1.07 -13.88 -28.13
CA GLY A 445 1.54 -13.87 -26.74
C GLY A 445 0.64 -13.02 -25.85
N VAL A 446 0.24 -11.83 -26.31
CA VAL A 446 -0.75 -10.99 -25.60
C VAL A 446 -2.09 -11.72 -25.48
N ALA A 447 -2.55 -12.40 -26.53
CA ALA A 447 -3.77 -13.21 -26.48
C ALA A 447 -3.68 -14.33 -25.43
N HIS A 448 -2.51 -14.94 -25.25
CA HIS A 448 -2.28 -15.95 -24.19
C HIS A 448 -2.37 -15.34 -22.79
N VAL A 449 -1.83 -14.14 -22.59
CA VAL A 449 -1.96 -13.39 -21.33
C VAL A 449 -3.43 -13.04 -21.06
N VAL A 450 -4.14 -12.48 -22.03
CA VAL A 450 -5.58 -12.15 -21.91
C VAL A 450 -6.40 -13.40 -21.55
N GLU A 451 -6.13 -14.53 -22.20
CA GLU A 451 -6.83 -15.78 -21.90
C GLU A 451 -6.54 -16.27 -20.47
N SER A 452 -5.32 -16.10 -19.96
CA SER A 452 -5.00 -16.46 -18.57
C SER A 452 -5.78 -15.63 -17.55
N PHE A 453 -5.99 -14.33 -17.80
CA PHE A 453 -6.78 -13.46 -16.92
C PHE A 453 -8.27 -13.85 -16.85
N LYS A 454 -8.81 -14.58 -17.84
CA LYS A 454 -10.20 -15.07 -17.80
C LYS A 454 -10.48 -16.07 -16.67
N ARG A 455 -9.46 -16.52 -15.95
CA ARG A 455 -9.61 -17.35 -14.74
C ARG A 455 -9.81 -16.53 -13.46
N LEU A 456 -9.65 -15.21 -13.52
CA LEU A 456 -10.04 -14.34 -12.40
C LEU A 456 -11.55 -14.46 -12.19
N LYS A 457 -11.96 -14.76 -10.96
CA LYS A 457 -13.35 -14.68 -10.54
C LYS A 457 -13.75 -13.21 -10.39
N HIS A 458 -15.05 -12.95 -10.29
CA HIS A 458 -15.59 -11.62 -9.98
C HIS A 458 -15.21 -10.51 -10.96
N ARG A 459 -14.84 -10.84 -12.21
CA ARG A 459 -14.59 -9.80 -13.23
C ARG A 459 -15.83 -8.94 -13.42
N ALA A 460 -15.64 -7.61 -13.40
CA ALA A 460 -16.72 -6.65 -13.48
C ALA A 460 -17.42 -6.71 -14.85
N VAL A 461 -18.72 -6.44 -14.88
CA VAL A 461 -19.47 -6.24 -16.14
C VAL A 461 -19.68 -4.74 -16.32
N LEU A 462 -18.96 -4.16 -17.27
CA LEU A 462 -18.91 -2.71 -17.49
C LEU A 462 -19.53 -2.34 -18.84
N VAL A 463 -19.88 -1.06 -19.00
CA VAL A 463 -20.38 -0.54 -20.28
C VAL A 463 -19.19 -0.18 -21.16
N PRO A 464 -19.09 -0.71 -22.39
CA PRO A 464 -17.99 -0.37 -23.30
C PRO A 464 -17.89 1.13 -23.58
N GLY A 465 -16.68 1.67 -23.53
CA GLY A 465 -16.39 3.09 -23.81
C GLY A 465 -16.82 4.07 -22.72
N GLU A 466 -17.38 3.60 -21.61
CA GLU A 466 -17.68 4.44 -20.46
C GLU A 466 -16.39 4.73 -19.67
N ASP A 467 -16.19 6.00 -19.31
CA ASP A 467 -15.11 6.39 -18.43
C ASP A 467 -15.42 5.95 -16.99
N ILE A 468 -14.83 4.84 -16.58
CA ILE A 468 -15.08 4.24 -15.28
C ILE A 468 -14.46 5.04 -14.14
N ALA A 469 -13.55 5.98 -14.44
CA ALA A 469 -13.03 6.91 -13.45
C ALA A 469 -14.15 7.73 -12.77
N GLN A 470 -15.21 8.01 -13.52
CA GLN A 470 -16.36 8.83 -13.11
C GLN A 470 -17.53 8.02 -12.55
N ILE A 471 -17.38 6.69 -12.45
CA ILE A 471 -18.43 5.82 -11.94
C ILE A 471 -18.35 5.73 -10.41
N PRO A 472 -19.47 5.83 -9.67
CA PRO A 472 -19.50 5.63 -8.23
C PRO A 472 -19.05 4.23 -7.80
N ILE A 473 -18.37 4.13 -6.65
CA ILE A 473 -17.89 2.87 -6.07
C ILE A 473 -19.02 1.83 -5.90
N ASN A 474 -20.23 2.28 -5.55
CA ASN A 474 -21.42 1.44 -5.42
C ASN A 474 -21.76 0.67 -6.70
N ARG A 475 -21.37 1.16 -7.88
CA ARG A 475 -21.62 0.41 -9.11
C ARG A 475 -20.70 -0.80 -9.26
N PHE A 476 -19.54 -0.81 -8.61
CA PHE A 476 -18.63 -1.94 -8.62
C PHE A 476 -18.97 -2.95 -7.51
N ILE A 477 -19.22 -2.48 -6.29
CA ILE A 477 -19.28 -3.33 -5.08
C ILE A 477 -20.53 -3.10 -4.20
N GLY A 478 -21.48 -2.29 -4.67
CA GLY A 478 -22.70 -1.91 -3.94
C GLY A 478 -23.65 -3.07 -3.61
N ASP A 479 -23.56 -4.17 -4.34
CA ASP A 479 -24.36 -5.38 -4.10
C ASP A 479 -23.66 -6.37 -3.13
N GLY A 480 -22.55 -5.96 -2.54
CA GLY A 480 -21.72 -6.77 -1.64
C GLY A 480 -20.85 -7.81 -2.34
N LYS A 481 -20.85 -7.87 -3.68
CA LYS A 481 -19.93 -8.73 -4.43
C LYS A 481 -18.63 -8.00 -4.75
N SER A 482 -17.54 -8.74 -4.82
CA SER A 482 -16.27 -8.20 -5.33
C SER A 482 -16.36 -7.88 -6.82
N ALA A 483 -15.50 -6.96 -7.27
CA ALA A 483 -15.31 -6.61 -8.66
C ALA A 483 -13.82 -6.62 -9.02
N VAL A 484 -13.46 -7.27 -10.12
CA VAL A 484 -12.10 -7.31 -10.66
C VAL A 484 -12.09 -6.66 -12.05
N ILE A 485 -11.18 -5.71 -12.24
CA ILE A 485 -11.02 -4.98 -13.50
C ILE A 485 -9.60 -5.19 -13.99
N ILE A 486 -9.43 -5.52 -15.27
CA ILE A 486 -8.13 -5.67 -15.91
C ILE A 486 -7.97 -4.53 -16.91
N ARG A 487 -7.09 -3.58 -16.61
CA ARG A 487 -6.73 -2.49 -17.52
C ARG A 487 -5.52 -2.89 -18.36
N MET A 488 -5.63 -2.78 -19.68
CA MET A 488 -4.52 -2.96 -20.61
C MET A 488 -4.44 -1.82 -21.62
N GLU A 489 -3.24 -1.38 -21.97
CA GLU A 489 -3.06 -0.28 -22.93
C GLU A 489 -3.58 -0.64 -24.33
N GLU A 490 -4.32 0.27 -24.96
CA GLU A 490 -5.04 0.00 -26.22
C GLU A 490 -4.11 -0.48 -27.33
N TYR A 491 -2.91 0.10 -27.44
CA TYR A 491 -1.96 -0.28 -28.48
C TYR A 491 -1.46 -1.73 -28.36
N ARG A 492 -1.56 -2.36 -27.17
CA ARG A 492 -1.19 -3.76 -26.97
C ARG A 492 -2.23 -4.76 -27.41
N ILE A 493 -3.49 -4.35 -27.43
CA ILE A 493 -4.61 -5.23 -27.77
C ILE A 493 -5.01 -5.09 -29.24
N ARG A 494 -4.42 -4.12 -29.97
CA ARG A 494 -4.58 -3.99 -31.42
C ARG A 494 -4.03 -5.23 -32.13
N GLY A 495 -4.88 -5.88 -32.93
CA GLY A 495 -4.51 -7.06 -33.71
C GLY A 495 -4.57 -8.39 -32.96
N LEU A 496 -5.26 -8.46 -31.81
CA LEU A 496 -5.54 -9.74 -31.15
C LEU A 496 -6.37 -10.67 -32.07
N PRO A 497 -5.96 -11.93 -32.30
CA PRO A 497 -6.60 -12.82 -33.28
C PRO A 497 -8.08 -13.11 -33.04
N LYS A 498 -8.51 -13.12 -31.78
CA LYS A 498 -9.91 -13.37 -31.37
C LYS A 498 -10.64 -12.10 -30.94
N GLY A 499 -10.02 -10.93 -31.14
CA GLY A 499 -10.45 -9.68 -30.52
C GLY A 499 -10.09 -9.61 -29.03
N TYR A 500 -10.31 -8.43 -28.46
CA TYR A 500 -10.19 -8.18 -27.02
C TYR A 500 -11.54 -8.43 -26.34
N PRO A 501 -11.61 -9.09 -25.17
CA PRO A 501 -12.88 -9.38 -24.50
C PRO A 501 -13.72 -8.15 -24.18
N GLY A 502 -13.06 -7.04 -23.84
CA GLY A 502 -13.70 -5.75 -23.59
C GLY A 502 -14.46 -5.65 -22.26
N ALA A 503 -15.10 -4.49 -22.08
CA ALA A 503 -15.59 -4.02 -20.79
C ALA A 503 -16.66 -4.95 -20.16
N THR A 504 -17.44 -5.64 -20.99
CA THR A 504 -18.47 -6.59 -20.54
C THR A 504 -17.90 -7.85 -19.88
N GLU A 505 -16.61 -8.12 -20.05
CA GLU A 505 -15.89 -9.23 -19.42
C GLU A 505 -14.86 -8.76 -18.38
N GLY A 506 -14.90 -7.48 -17.98
CA GLY A 506 -14.02 -6.87 -17.00
C GLY A 506 -12.67 -6.41 -17.55
N PHE A 507 -12.54 -6.36 -18.87
CA PHE A 507 -11.33 -5.94 -19.57
C PHE A 507 -11.50 -4.54 -20.13
N ILE A 508 -10.67 -3.59 -19.71
CA ILE A 508 -10.76 -2.19 -20.13
C ILE A 508 -9.43 -1.67 -20.66
N THR A 509 -9.46 -0.51 -21.29
CA THR A 509 -8.26 0.17 -21.77
C THR A 509 -8.03 1.50 -21.07
N ASN A 510 -6.96 2.18 -21.48
CA ASN A 510 -6.71 3.57 -21.09
C ASN A 510 -7.78 4.55 -21.61
N ASN A 511 -8.70 4.14 -22.49
CA ASN A 511 -9.83 4.95 -22.90
C ASN A 511 -10.95 4.97 -21.84
N GLU A 512 -11.23 3.82 -21.22
CA GLU A 512 -12.23 3.71 -20.15
C GLU A 512 -11.66 4.06 -18.77
N LEU A 513 -10.34 3.96 -18.57
CA LEU A 513 -9.69 4.40 -17.33
C LEU A 513 -8.40 5.17 -17.66
N PRO A 514 -8.55 6.45 -18.06
CA PRO A 514 -7.42 7.34 -18.27
C PRO A 514 -6.86 7.78 -16.91
N TYR A 515 -5.53 7.74 -16.79
CA TYR A 515 -4.82 8.30 -15.65
C TYR A 515 -3.56 9.02 -16.11
N HIS A 516 -3.11 9.95 -15.27
CA HIS A 516 -1.80 10.54 -15.31
C HIS A 516 -0.95 9.94 -14.20
N LYS A 517 0.25 9.46 -14.53
CA LYS A 517 1.18 8.81 -13.60
C LYS A 517 2.46 9.63 -13.52
N HIS A 518 2.94 9.85 -12.30
CA HIS A 518 4.20 10.54 -12.05
C HIS A 518 5.15 9.69 -11.21
N TRP A 519 6.32 9.41 -11.77
CA TRP A 519 7.41 8.70 -11.11
C TRP A 519 8.65 9.58 -11.09
N SER A 520 9.09 9.95 -9.89
CA SER A 520 10.23 10.88 -9.68
C SER A 520 11.55 10.33 -10.23
N ASN A 521 11.70 9.00 -10.24
CA ASN A 521 12.93 8.33 -10.65
C ASN A 521 14.15 8.89 -9.88
N MET A 522 14.09 8.89 -8.54
CA MET A 522 15.12 9.43 -7.64
C MET A 522 15.52 8.41 -6.58
N ASP A 523 16.78 8.40 -6.15
CA ASP A 523 17.32 7.58 -5.07
C ASP A 523 17.35 8.30 -3.70
N ASN A 524 16.90 9.55 -3.65
CA ASN A 524 16.89 10.38 -2.46
C ASN A 524 15.45 10.72 -2.01
N ALA A 525 15.13 10.40 -0.76
CA ALA A 525 13.79 10.55 -0.19
C ALA A 525 13.29 11.99 -0.13
N ASP A 526 14.13 12.95 0.24
CA ASP A 526 13.71 14.36 0.34
C ASP A 526 13.46 14.97 -1.04
N ARG A 527 14.29 14.63 -2.03
CA ARG A 527 14.08 15.06 -3.42
C ARG A 527 12.84 14.42 -4.03
N MET A 528 12.63 13.12 -3.79
CA MET A 528 11.41 12.41 -4.22
C MET A 528 10.16 13.05 -3.60
N LEU A 529 10.16 13.31 -2.29
CA LEU A 529 9.06 13.97 -1.60
C LEU A 529 8.74 15.35 -2.21
N LYS A 530 9.77 16.18 -2.42
CA LYS A 530 9.62 17.51 -3.00
C LYS A 530 9.00 17.43 -4.40
N ASP A 531 9.54 16.58 -5.25
CA ASP A 531 9.07 16.40 -6.63
C ASP A 531 7.63 15.84 -6.68
N GLN A 532 7.30 14.83 -5.88
CA GLN A 532 5.93 14.30 -5.77
C GLN A 532 4.93 15.34 -5.27
N THR A 533 5.35 16.17 -4.32
CA THR A 533 4.51 17.26 -3.79
C THR A 533 4.25 18.32 -4.85
N GLU A 534 5.31 18.79 -5.53
CA GLU A 534 5.20 19.79 -6.59
C GLU A 534 4.30 19.30 -7.72
N LYS A 535 4.44 18.04 -8.15
CA LYS A 535 3.65 17.47 -9.24
C LYS A 535 2.21 17.19 -8.87
N LEU A 536 1.95 16.77 -7.63
CA LEU A 536 0.58 16.64 -7.13
C LEU A 536 -0.13 18.00 -7.10
N LEU A 537 0.53 19.04 -6.60
CA LEU A 537 -0.03 20.39 -6.55
C LEU A 537 -0.25 20.97 -7.95
N GLU A 538 0.73 20.79 -8.84
CA GLU A 538 0.62 21.19 -10.25
C GLU A 538 -0.56 20.50 -10.93
N TYR A 539 -0.80 19.22 -10.65
CA TYR A 539 -1.88 18.48 -11.26
C TYR A 539 -3.26 18.87 -10.71
N LYS A 540 -3.33 19.13 -9.41
CA LYS A 540 -4.58 19.44 -8.69
C LYS A 540 -4.99 20.91 -8.75
N ASP A 541 -4.26 21.73 -9.52
CA ASP A 541 -4.63 23.13 -9.82
C ASP A 541 -5.86 23.27 -10.75
N GLY A 542 -6.48 22.14 -11.14
CA GLY A 542 -7.73 22.08 -11.89
C GLY A 542 -7.54 21.97 -13.41
N ARG A 543 -6.31 21.93 -13.92
CA ARG A 543 -6.04 21.75 -15.36
C ARG A 543 -6.31 20.33 -15.87
N PHE A 544 -6.31 19.35 -14.98
CA PHE A 544 -6.43 17.94 -15.34
C PHE A 544 -7.68 17.29 -14.74
N ARG A 545 -8.28 16.36 -15.50
CA ARG A 545 -9.53 15.66 -15.12
C ARG A 545 -9.38 14.14 -15.01
N GLN A 546 -8.17 13.61 -15.20
CA GLN A 546 -7.90 12.17 -15.12
C GLN A 546 -7.49 11.78 -13.69
N LEU A 547 -7.46 10.49 -13.36
CA LEU A 547 -6.88 10.03 -12.10
C LEU A 547 -5.40 10.43 -12.02
N TYR A 548 -4.95 10.80 -10.83
CA TYR A 548 -3.52 11.01 -10.57
C TYR A 548 -2.92 9.82 -9.82
N VAL A 549 -1.86 9.24 -10.37
CA VAL A 549 -1.07 8.17 -9.77
C VAL A 549 0.28 8.73 -9.32
N SER A 550 0.56 8.62 -8.03
CA SER A 550 1.86 8.96 -7.44
C SER A 550 2.66 7.69 -7.19
N ASP A 551 3.76 7.50 -7.94
CA ASP A 551 4.72 6.44 -7.65
C ASP A 551 5.71 6.94 -6.59
N PHE A 552 5.25 6.89 -5.34
CA PHE A 552 5.95 7.41 -4.17
C PHE A 552 7.01 6.42 -3.68
N LEU A 553 8.02 6.20 -4.52
CA LEU A 553 9.07 5.21 -4.31
C LEU A 553 10.44 5.75 -4.75
N LEU A 554 11.48 5.13 -4.19
CA LEU A 554 12.86 5.38 -4.55
C LEU A 554 13.35 4.42 -5.62
N THR A 555 14.25 4.89 -6.46
CA THR A 555 14.82 4.15 -7.59
C THR A 555 16.33 4.10 -7.50
N GLN A 556 16.91 2.91 -7.60
CA GLN A 556 18.36 2.74 -7.67
C GLN A 556 18.95 3.41 -8.91
N LYS A 557 20.14 4.00 -8.79
CA LYS A 557 20.83 4.72 -9.87
C LYS A 557 22.23 4.20 -10.12
N GLY A 558 22.67 4.24 -11.38
CA GLY A 558 24.04 3.97 -11.79
C GLY A 558 24.59 2.65 -11.23
N ILE A 559 25.76 2.71 -10.59
CA ILE A 559 26.42 1.53 -10.01
C ILE A 559 25.65 0.90 -8.84
N ALA A 560 24.79 1.68 -8.17
CA ALA A 560 23.96 1.19 -7.07
C ALA A 560 22.90 0.17 -7.55
N VAL A 561 22.58 0.14 -8.85
CA VAL A 561 21.76 -0.94 -9.44
C VAL A 561 22.45 -2.30 -9.30
N LEU A 562 23.79 -2.36 -9.30
CA LEU A 562 24.53 -3.62 -9.23
C LEU A 562 24.94 -3.99 -7.80
N PHE A 563 25.38 -2.99 -7.03
CA PHE A 563 26.04 -3.21 -5.73
C PHE A 563 25.43 -2.40 -4.60
N GLY A 564 24.34 -1.67 -4.85
CA GLY A 564 23.72 -0.78 -3.89
C GLY A 564 22.76 -1.47 -2.93
N THR A 565 22.16 -0.64 -2.09
CA THR A 565 21.11 -1.02 -1.15
C THR A 565 19.93 -1.67 -1.87
N PRO A 566 19.43 -2.85 -1.43
CA PRO A 566 18.30 -3.49 -2.09
C PRO A 566 17.07 -2.57 -2.22
N ILE A 567 16.31 -2.67 -3.30
CA ILE A 567 15.15 -1.77 -3.57
C ILE A 567 14.20 -1.68 -2.38
N ARG A 568 13.79 -2.82 -1.81
CA ARG A 568 12.91 -2.87 -0.63
C ARG A 568 13.49 -2.19 0.61
N VAL A 569 14.81 -2.15 0.73
CA VAL A 569 15.50 -1.52 1.86
C VAL A 569 15.60 -0.02 1.65
N MET A 570 15.96 0.39 0.44
CA MET A 570 16.03 1.81 0.09
C MET A 570 14.66 2.48 0.29
N ASN A 571 13.57 1.81 -0.08
CA ASN A 571 12.21 2.31 0.06
C ASN A 571 11.70 2.42 1.51
N GLU A 572 12.45 1.96 2.52
CA GLU A 572 12.11 2.21 3.93
C GLU A 572 12.02 3.71 4.21
N GLU A 573 12.87 4.54 3.58
CA GLU A 573 12.82 5.99 3.73
C GLU A 573 11.60 6.62 3.06
N ALA A 574 11.08 6.04 1.96
CA ALA A 574 9.84 6.50 1.35
C ALA A 574 8.65 6.31 2.32
N TRP A 575 8.55 5.15 2.97
CA TRP A 575 7.53 4.91 4.01
C TRP A 575 7.61 5.91 5.17
N LYS A 576 8.82 6.28 5.61
CA LYS A 576 8.99 7.30 6.65
C LYS A 576 8.50 8.66 6.19
N LYS A 577 8.87 9.08 4.97
CA LYS A 577 8.43 10.36 4.39
C LYS A 577 6.93 10.43 4.13
N LEU A 578 6.29 9.30 3.84
CA LEU A 578 4.84 9.23 3.73
C LEU A 578 4.16 9.75 5.00
N ILE A 579 4.62 9.30 6.16
CA ILE A 579 4.02 9.65 7.46
C ILE A 579 4.54 11.00 7.98
N GLU A 580 5.85 11.23 7.90
CA GLU A 580 6.48 12.44 8.44
C GLU A 580 6.06 13.72 7.73
N ALA A 581 5.79 13.66 6.42
CA ALA A 581 5.67 14.87 5.61
C ALA A 581 4.61 14.78 4.51
N PHE A 582 4.59 13.71 3.70
CA PHE A 582 3.69 13.66 2.55
C PHE A 582 2.22 13.61 2.97
N TRP A 583 1.91 12.89 4.06
CA TRP A 583 0.60 12.94 4.69
C TRP A 583 0.17 14.38 4.87
N GLY A 584 1.02 15.26 5.40
CA GLY A 584 0.76 16.68 5.66
C GLY A 584 0.42 17.54 4.42
N VAL A 585 0.71 17.07 3.22
CA VAL A 585 0.34 17.75 1.95
C VAL A 585 -1.15 17.59 1.66
N PHE A 586 -1.76 16.49 2.10
CA PHE A 586 -3.11 16.13 1.68
C PHE A 586 -4.18 17.09 2.22
N ARG A 587 -5.08 17.56 1.38
CA ARG A 587 -6.15 18.49 1.79
C ARG A 587 -7.24 18.52 0.75
N LYS A 588 -8.50 18.55 1.17
CA LYS A 588 -9.67 18.65 0.29
C LYS A 588 -9.56 17.64 -0.86
N ASP A 589 -9.32 18.08 -2.10
CA ASP A 589 -9.17 17.31 -3.33
C ASP A 589 -7.70 17.08 -3.76
N VAL A 590 -6.76 17.62 -3.00
CA VAL A 590 -5.31 17.51 -3.18
C VAL A 590 -4.80 16.28 -2.45
N PHE A 591 -4.86 15.14 -3.13
CA PHE A 591 -4.22 13.88 -2.77
C PHE A 591 -4.12 13.00 -4.04
N PRO A 592 -3.22 12.02 -4.10
CA PRO A 592 -3.18 11.11 -5.23
C PRO A 592 -4.38 10.17 -5.20
N ASN A 593 -4.99 9.93 -6.36
CA ASN A 593 -6.05 8.93 -6.45
C ASN A 593 -5.48 7.53 -6.25
N TRP A 594 -4.31 7.23 -6.83
CA TRP A 594 -3.57 6.00 -6.53
C TRP A 594 -2.20 6.36 -5.94
N LEU A 595 -1.89 5.79 -4.78
CA LEU A 595 -0.56 5.92 -4.16
C LEU A 595 0.19 4.60 -4.27
N ALA A 596 1.20 4.57 -5.13
CA ALA A 596 2.02 3.39 -5.36
C ALA A 596 3.25 3.37 -4.47
N MET A 597 3.52 2.21 -3.86
CA MET A 597 4.66 1.99 -2.99
C MET A 597 5.37 0.68 -3.35
N ASP A 598 6.69 0.68 -3.15
CA ASP A 598 7.49 -0.53 -3.00
C ASP A 598 7.50 -0.98 -1.53
N ALA A 599 7.89 -2.23 -1.29
CA ALA A 599 8.03 -2.79 0.05
C ALA A 599 6.74 -2.67 0.89
N ILE A 600 5.60 -3.11 0.33
CA ILE A 600 4.34 -3.18 1.08
C ILE A 600 4.56 -4.05 2.33
N ARG A 601 4.42 -3.42 3.49
CA ARG A 601 4.56 -4.00 4.84
C ARG A 601 3.48 -3.38 5.72
N GLY A 602 2.92 -4.20 6.61
CA GLY A 602 1.89 -3.74 7.53
C GLY A 602 0.66 -3.13 6.84
N GLY A 603 -0.09 -2.33 7.59
CA GLY A 603 -1.38 -1.74 7.18
C GLY A 603 -1.35 -0.21 7.06
N GLU A 604 -0.17 0.40 7.00
CA GLU A 604 0.01 1.86 7.00
C GLU A 604 -0.59 2.50 5.74
N LEU A 605 -0.37 1.91 4.56
CA LEU A 605 -0.92 2.43 3.31
C LEU A 605 -2.45 2.33 3.27
N ARG A 606 -3.01 1.24 3.82
CA ARG A 606 -4.45 1.08 4.06
C ARG A 606 -4.96 2.20 4.98
N GLY A 607 -4.28 2.43 6.10
CA GLY A 607 -4.68 3.45 7.07
C GLY A 607 -4.70 4.86 6.50
N ILE A 608 -3.70 5.23 5.71
CA ILE A 608 -3.67 6.53 5.02
C ILE A 608 -4.82 6.64 4.03
N ALA A 609 -5.06 5.62 3.19
CA ALA A 609 -6.16 5.64 2.24
C ALA A 609 -7.53 5.74 2.94
N MET A 610 -7.75 4.96 4.01
CA MET A 610 -8.96 5.05 4.82
C MET A 610 -9.12 6.43 5.45
N THR A 611 -8.05 7.03 5.96
CA THR A 611 -8.10 8.38 6.55
C THR A 611 -8.44 9.44 5.50
N VAL A 612 -7.84 9.38 4.30
CA VAL A 612 -8.19 10.28 3.18
C VAL A 612 -9.66 10.12 2.80
N ASN A 613 -10.10 8.88 2.62
CA ASN A 613 -11.46 8.57 2.17
C ASN A 613 -12.52 8.97 3.22
N GLU A 614 -12.25 8.76 4.51
CA GLU A 614 -13.15 9.13 5.60
C GLU A 614 -13.21 10.65 5.79
N CYS A 615 -12.05 11.30 5.83
CA CYS A 615 -11.96 12.69 6.26
C CYS A 615 -12.01 13.71 5.13
N LEU A 616 -11.35 13.45 4.01
CA LEU A 616 -11.22 14.40 2.92
C LEU A 616 -12.30 14.18 1.85
N VAL A 617 -12.62 12.91 1.56
CA VAL A 617 -13.63 12.54 0.58
C VAL A 617 -15.02 12.58 1.21
N ALA A 618 -15.28 11.72 2.19
CA ALA A 618 -16.59 11.62 2.84
C ALA A 618 -16.87 12.74 3.85
N LYS A 619 -15.84 13.52 4.23
CA LYS A 619 -15.95 14.69 5.12
C LYS A 619 -16.54 14.37 6.49
N ARG A 620 -16.22 13.18 7.03
CA ARG A 620 -16.75 12.68 8.30
C ARG A 620 -15.92 13.07 9.52
N CYS A 621 -14.73 13.64 9.33
CA CYS A 621 -13.81 14.01 10.42
C CYS A 621 -13.84 15.51 10.78
N GLY A 622 -14.90 16.23 10.39
CA GLY A 622 -14.96 17.69 10.51
C GLY A 622 -13.91 18.38 9.64
N LYS A 623 -13.50 19.61 10.01
CA LYS A 623 -12.52 20.38 9.23
C LYS A 623 -11.10 19.83 9.24
N LEU A 624 -10.78 18.89 10.15
CA LEU A 624 -9.47 18.24 10.28
C LEU A 624 -8.29 19.24 10.18
N GLY A 625 -8.26 20.25 11.06
CA GLY A 625 -7.17 21.26 11.02
C GLY A 625 -7.17 22.12 9.75
N ASN A 626 -8.35 22.47 9.23
CA ASN A 626 -8.57 23.17 7.94
C ASN A 626 -8.17 22.39 6.68
N ARG A 627 -7.88 21.10 6.81
CA ARG A 627 -7.56 20.23 5.66
C ARG A 627 -8.80 19.81 4.89
N ALA A 628 -9.98 19.87 5.50
CA ALA A 628 -11.28 19.71 4.84
C ALA A 628 -12.15 20.95 5.11
N PRO A 629 -11.82 22.12 4.53
CA PRO A 629 -12.44 23.40 4.91
C PRO A 629 -13.94 23.48 4.58
N ASP A 630 -14.42 22.64 3.67
CA ASP A 630 -15.81 22.50 3.23
C ASP A 630 -16.57 21.37 3.96
N ALA A 631 -15.93 20.70 4.92
CA ALA A 631 -16.61 19.78 5.83
C ALA A 631 -17.45 20.55 6.86
N LYS A 632 -18.52 19.92 7.35
CA LYS A 632 -19.32 20.47 8.45
C LYS A 632 -18.49 20.44 9.73
N ASP A 633 -18.54 21.51 10.51
CA ASP A 633 -17.94 21.50 11.84
C ASP A 633 -18.66 20.47 12.73
N ILE A 634 -17.87 19.64 13.40
CA ILE A 634 -18.36 18.73 14.42
C ILE A 634 -18.45 19.52 15.71
N LYS A 635 -19.64 19.54 16.32
CA LYS A 635 -19.83 20.16 17.64
C LYS A 635 -19.07 19.32 18.66
N LEU A 636 -18.02 19.91 19.22
CA LEU A 636 -17.28 19.31 20.33
C LEU A 636 -18.11 19.45 21.61
N ALA A 637 -18.03 18.46 22.49
CA ALA A 637 -18.65 18.54 23.80
C ALA A 637 -17.98 19.66 24.61
N ASP A 638 -18.79 20.48 25.29
CA ASP A 638 -18.29 21.51 26.19
C ASP A 638 -17.47 20.84 27.29
N THR A 639 -16.15 21.05 27.26
CA THR A 639 -15.25 20.57 28.30
C THR A 639 -15.51 21.41 29.54
N THR A 640 -16.54 21.01 30.31
CA THR A 640 -16.90 21.69 31.55
C THR A 640 -15.73 21.46 32.50
N THR A 641 -14.82 22.43 32.57
CA THR A 641 -13.63 22.34 33.41
C THR A 641 -14.11 22.39 34.85
N SER A 642 -14.27 21.23 35.49
CA SER A 642 -14.51 21.16 36.92
C SER A 642 -13.20 21.53 37.63
N ALA A 643 -12.98 22.84 37.77
CA ALA A 643 -11.95 23.39 38.62
C ALA A 643 -12.31 23.08 40.09
N ASN A 644 -12.06 21.86 40.55
CA ASN A 644 -12.00 21.57 41.98
C ASN A 644 -10.60 21.95 42.49
N ALA A 645 -10.49 23.23 42.86
CA ALA A 645 -9.45 23.70 43.75
C ALA A 645 -9.69 23.11 45.15
N THR A 646 -8.90 22.10 45.51
CA THR A 646 -8.69 21.73 46.92
C THR A 646 -7.22 21.92 47.23
N THR A 647 -6.80 23.17 47.39
CA THR A 647 -5.59 23.54 48.12
C THR A 647 -5.85 23.28 49.61
N THR A 648 -5.43 22.12 50.08
CA THR A 648 -5.19 21.89 51.52
C THR A 648 -3.78 22.36 51.83
N GLU A 649 -3.65 23.61 52.28
CA GLU A 649 -2.47 24.09 53.00
C GLU A 649 -2.36 23.32 54.32
N SER A 650 -1.38 22.44 54.44
CA SER A 650 -0.93 21.96 55.75
C SER A 650 0.05 23.00 56.32
N ALA A 651 -0.44 23.81 57.26
CA ALA A 651 0.39 24.60 58.14
C ALA A 651 1.23 23.66 59.02
N HIS A 652 2.55 23.65 58.83
CA HIS A 652 3.49 23.15 59.83
C HIS A 652 3.63 24.21 60.92
N HIS A 653 3.22 23.85 62.14
CA HIS A 653 3.53 24.58 63.36
C HIS A 653 4.92 24.17 63.86
N ASP A 654 5.72 25.17 64.22
CA ASP A 654 6.90 25.07 65.06
C ASP A 654 6.53 24.54 66.46
N ASN A 655 7.24 23.49 66.90
CA ASN A 655 7.85 23.35 68.24
C ASN A 655 8.73 22.10 68.30
#